data_AF-A0A6J1SRV7-F1
#
_entry.id   AF-A0A6J1SRV7-F1
#
_cell.length_a   1.000
_cell.length_b   1.000
_cell.length_c   1.000
_cell.angle_alpha   90.00
_cell.angle_beta   90.00
_cell.angle_gamma   90.00
#
_symmetry.space_group_name_H-M   'P 1'
#
loop_
_entity.id
_entity.type
_entity.pdbx_description
1 polymer ?
#
loop_
_entity_poly.entity_id
_entity_poly.type
_entity_poly.pdbx_seq_one_letter_code
_entity_poly.pdbx_strand_id
1 'polypeptide(L)'
;MSSETHFVKQPNMSAQGDSVIDIALLQKNINCLQSEDKKKRKSALDELRSHIFPLCKSYPQLMQEHDDIFKSIIKCFSDQSEACRESSVNLLKDLLSENVHVKYNCALVMPVLTSRLGSDEVIETSEEVRYVLVELLHGLIKRFPKEISPFFNELIIILKKAILDPFPKIKKESCECARSLATAIPENFHMQSESLVKPLIQILTHQQYRVRVTAIHALGTVVRFGNNKSIKDASGPLAERLFDQAPQVRDAVTQTIGDWLINLPDRYSYFYVMIPLILTSLNDQSPEIQEKAWTLWSEAGEQWAKENEDDIKDKLDFLDAQPQHYPLNLRRPNIGCRTLVKRNLHKIASALVRELEDWLVDVRIKSSQLLCVIVVNAERDLHQYVEQLLLGMYRACNDEDARVVNNIERASHLMGYFIPPTNYWALIHPIMEDSCHQGHLRVLASLMSGSESTLLLSSIKTVADFLQQPSICRSREAVYQTQLVKCCQSILSVCGKDSVVVSQQIFNVLSTALALAASDDVQKFAQGTLSNLKTLEDLEKVSDLYKKFMRPLLLDVSSSPELWTVHCPERQIFQTLMLNSGPAISANLDLMIPTLTASLKPENQDAEMKLKLLTSVAIILQNADNTHCIDTPVMDPFLLSIIKGVIAPNLVWKAGRTAEALRTITVSCLLSILQTHGVRNEETTEYLVDSLTPIVLTLVEDSAKKSRLYSCHSLCHIICAAQKMSKLRSEHVHKIYPVVMKRLDDVDDDVRTTALGVLKNLFITLPDDYNIECSSAHIEALYSTLLVHLDDPSVQFGALVLEVLKEISFLKPIYLSDKLNTAKSSFRNQTACQELSSYIDSAHVLKMN
;
A
#
# COMPACT_ATOMS: atom_id res chain seq x y z
N MET A 1 -30.94 71.02 -53.32
CA MET A 1 -32.00 70.70 -52.33
C MET A 1 -31.33 70.76 -50.97
N SER A 2 -31.49 71.91 -50.29
CA SER A 2 -32.15 72.02 -48.96
C SER A 2 -31.31 71.44 -47.82
N SER A 3 -30.96 72.12 -46.73
CA SER A 3 -31.42 73.40 -46.16
C SER A 3 -30.61 73.71 -44.88
N GLU A 4 -30.51 75.00 -44.54
CA GLU A 4 -30.44 75.60 -43.18
C GLU A 4 -29.13 75.48 -42.36
N THR A 5 -28.30 76.52 -42.28
CA THR A 5 -28.34 77.74 -41.39
C THR A 5 -28.03 77.48 -39.91
N HIS A 6 -26.92 78.03 -39.42
CA HIS A 6 -26.94 79.03 -38.34
C HIS A 6 -25.62 79.83 -38.27
N PHE A 7 -25.77 81.16 -38.32
CA PHE A 7 -24.82 82.18 -37.87
C PHE A 7 -24.40 81.92 -36.39
N VAL A 8 -23.24 82.35 -35.89
CA VAL A 8 -23.05 83.69 -35.30
C VAL A 8 -21.59 83.87 -34.83
N LYS A 9 -21.00 85.01 -35.25
CA LYS A 9 -20.03 85.93 -34.60
C LYS A 9 -18.86 85.40 -33.75
N GLN A 10 -17.66 85.85 -34.16
CA GLN A 10 -16.54 86.18 -33.26
C GLN A 10 -17.00 87.10 -32.11
N PRO A 11 -16.38 86.96 -30.94
CA PRO A 11 -15.84 88.15 -30.30
C PRO A 11 -14.42 87.96 -29.75
N ASN A 12 -13.59 88.95 -30.09
CA ASN A 12 -12.63 89.67 -29.25
C ASN A 12 -11.61 88.93 -28.38
N MET A 13 -10.36 89.21 -28.73
CA MET A 13 -9.21 89.45 -27.85
C MET A 13 -9.59 89.94 -26.44
N SER A 14 -9.27 89.11 -25.44
CA SER A 14 -8.79 89.54 -24.12
C SER A 14 -8.20 88.33 -23.38
N ALA A 15 -6.95 87.98 -23.70
CA ALA A 15 -6.17 86.99 -22.95
C ALA A 15 -4.77 87.58 -22.67
N GLN A 16 -4.72 88.56 -21.75
CA GLN A 16 -3.47 89.11 -21.21
C GLN A 16 -3.52 89.23 -19.66
N GLY A 17 -4.44 88.52 -19.00
CA GLY A 17 -4.63 88.56 -17.54
C GLY A 17 -3.98 87.44 -16.74
N ASP A 18 -3.78 86.25 -17.34
CA ASP A 18 -3.47 85.05 -16.56
C ASP A 18 -1.96 84.79 -16.36
N SER A 19 -1.08 85.27 -17.25
CA SER A 19 0.36 84.91 -17.20
C SER A 19 1.17 85.60 -16.09
N VAL A 20 0.71 86.74 -15.55
CA VAL A 20 1.49 87.54 -14.58
C VAL A 20 1.28 87.08 -13.14
N ILE A 21 0.09 86.55 -12.83
CA ILE A 21 -0.26 86.04 -11.49
C ILE A 21 0.48 84.72 -11.22
N ASP A 22 0.70 83.92 -12.26
CA ASP A 22 1.31 82.58 -12.16
C ASP A 22 2.81 82.62 -11.81
N ILE A 23 3.58 83.55 -12.40
CA ILE A 23 5.03 83.67 -12.16
C ILE A 23 5.35 84.21 -10.76
N ALA A 24 4.59 85.20 -10.28
CA ALA A 24 4.80 85.77 -8.95
C ALA A 24 4.47 84.76 -7.83
N LEU A 25 3.42 83.97 -8.01
CA LEU A 25 3.04 82.89 -7.09
C LEU A 25 4.08 81.77 -7.09
N LEU A 26 4.64 81.44 -8.26
CA LEU A 26 5.77 80.52 -8.42
C LEU A 26 7.01 80.99 -7.63
N GLN A 27 7.47 82.22 -7.87
CA GLN A 27 8.65 82.77 -7.20
C GLN A 27 8.47 82.85 -5.67
N LYS A 28 7.28 83.24 -5.21
CA LYS A 28 6.91 83.24 -3.78
C LYS A 28 7.07 81.85 -3.19
N ASN A 29 6.53 80.82 -3.83
CA ASN A 29 6.60 79.46 -3.31
C ASN A 29 8.01 78.89 -3.34
N ILE A 30 8.82 79.16 -4.37
CA ILE A 30 10.25 78.80 -4.40
C ILE A 30 11.00 79.42 -3.21
N ASN A 31 10.76 80.71 -2.91
CA ASN A 31 11.37 81.37 -1.76
C ASN A 31 10.90 80.75 -0.43
N CYS A 32 9.61 80.40 -0.33
CA CYS A 32 9.06 79.72 0.84
C CYS A 32 9.69 78.33 1.09
N LEU A 33 10.13 77.61 0.04
CA LEU A 33 10.87 76.35 0.18
C LEU A 33 12.22 76.52 0.90
N GLN A 34 12.79 77.72 0.93
CA GLN A 34 14.03 78.02 1.65
C GLN A 34 13.81 78.58 3.07
N SER A 35 12.55 78.67 3.53
CA SER A 35 12.23 79.19 4.87
C SER A 35 12.74 78.27 5.98
N GLU A 36 13.18 78.83 7.12
CA GLU A 36 13.51 78.04 8.31
C GLU A 36 12.28 77.32 8.91
N ASP A 37 11.07 77.84 8.68
CA ASP A 37 9.82 77.27 9.19
C ASP A 37 9.33 76.10 8.34
N LYS A 38 9.34 74.90 8.94
CA LYS A 38 8.86 73.66 8.31
C LYS A 38 7.41 73.73 7.82
N LYS A 39 6.53 74.48 8.51
CA LYS A 39 5.12 74.63 8.10
C LYS A 39 5.03 75.45 6.81
N LYS A 40 5.80 76.53 6.71
CA LYS A 40 5.86 77.34 5.49
C LYS A 40 6.41 76.56 4.30
N ARG A 41 7.47 75.76 4.51
CA ARG A 41 7.99 74.87 3.46
C ARG A 41 6.96 73.84 3.00
N LYS A 42 6.28 73.18 3.95
CA LYS A 42 5.21 72.20 3.66
C LYS A 42 4.04 72.83 2.90
N SER A 43 3.53 73.97 3.37
CA SER A 43 2.44 74.69 2.70
C SER A 43 2.84 75.14 1.30
N ALA A 44 4.10 75.55 1.09
CA ALA A 44 4.59 75.89 -0.25
C ALA A 44 4.59 74.66 -1.19
N LEU A 45 5.02 73.49 -0.71
CA LEU A 45 4.93 72.24 -1.49
C LEU A 45 3.49 71.87 -1.85
N ASP A 46 2.55 72.05 -0.91
CA ASP A 46 1.13 71.79 -1.15
C ASP A 46 0.50 72.80 -2.11
N GLU A 47 0.85 74.08 -2.00
CA GLU A 47 0.44 75.13 -2.95
C GLU A 47 0.98 74.85 -4.36
N LEU A 48 2.26 74.48 -4.48
CA LEU A 48 2.86 74.09 -5.76
C LEU A 48 2.13 72.88 -6.39
N ARG A 49 1.79 71.88 -5.58
CA ARG A 49 1.07 70.69 -6.03
C ARG A 49 -0.38 70.97 -6.45
N SER A 50 -1.07 71.87 -5.75
CA SER A 50 -2.49 72.13 -5.97
C SER A 50 -2.78 73.21 -7.03
N HIS A 51 -1.91 74.22 -7.16
CA HIS A 51 -2.16 75.38 -8.02
C HIS A 51 -1.23 75.42 -9.24
N ILE A 52 0.06 75.18 -9.04
CA ILE A 52 1.05 75.28 -10.13
C ILE A 52 1.00 74.06 -11.05
N PHE A 53 0.78 72.86 -10.52
CA PHE A 53 0.74 71.64 -11.32
C PHE A 53 -0.39 71.62 -12.39
N PRO A 54 -1.65 72.00 -12.09
CA PRO A 54 -2.70 72.13 -13.12
C PRO A 54 -2.36 73.14 -14.22
N LEU A 55 -1.62 74.21 -13.88
CA LEU A 55 -1.18 75.23 -14.83
C LEU A 55 -0.09 74.67 -15.75
N CYS A 56 0.90 73.95 -15.20
CA CYS A 56 1.95 73.29 -15.97
C CYS A 56 1.41 72.25 -16.97
N LYS A 57 0.27 71.61 -16.65
CA LYS A 57 -0.45 70.74 -17.58
C LYS A 57 -1.03 71.49 -18.78
N SER A 58 -1.50 72.71 -18.55
CA SER A 58 -2.13 73.56 -19.57
C SER A 58 -1.09 74.35 -20.38
N TYR A 59 0.08 74.65 -19.79
CA TYR A 59 1.17 75.44 -20.38
C TYR A 59 2.54 74.78 -20.15
N PRO A 60 2.95 73.82 -21.00
CA PRO A 60 4.20 73.07 -20.82
C PRO A 60 5.48 73.93 -20.84
N GLN A 61 5.44 75.07 -21.53
CA GLN A 61 6.55 76.03 -21.66
C GLN A 61 6.94 76.66 -20.30
N LEU A 62 6.01 76.73 -19.35
CA LEU A 62 6.19 77.33 -18.03
C LEU A 62 7.17 76.53 -17.15
N MET A 63 7.26 75.21 -17.35
CA MET A 63 8.29 74.36 -16.73
C MET A 63 9.64 74.41 -17.46
N GLN A 64 9.62 74.76 -18.75
CA GLN A 64 10.77 74.82 -19.65
C GLN A 64 11.65 76.04 -19.34
N GLU A 65 11.03 77.14 -18.91
CA GLU A 65 11.68 78.42 -18.60
C GLU A 65 12.17 78.54 -17.14
N HIS A 66 11.84 77.57 -16.27
CA HIS A 66 12.08 77.63 -14.84
C HIS A 66 12.68 76.34 -14.24
N ASP A 67 13.80 75.86 -14.79
CA ASP A 67 14.56 74.70 -14.28
C ASP A 67 14.92 74.78 -12.78
N ASP A 68 15.04 75.99 -12.23
CA ASP A 68 15.38 76.20 -10.82
C ASP A 68 14.27 75.73 -9.86
N ILE A 69 13.03 75.61 -10.34
CA ILE A 69 11.92 75.00 -9.59
C ILE A 69 12.23 73.53 -9.32
N PHE A 70 12.60 72.78 -10.36
CA PHE A 70 12.93 71.37 -10.24
C PHE A 70 14.10 71.14 -9.29
N LYS A 71 15.17 71.95 -9.41
CA LYS A 71 16.31 71.90 -8.49
C LYS A 71 15.89 72.18 -7.05
N SER A 72 15.01 73.16 -6.83
CA SER A 72 14.51 73.52 -5.50
C SER A 72 13.66 72.40 -4.88
N ILE A 73 12.79 71.76 -5.67
CA ILE A 73 11.99 70.60 -5.23
C ILE A 73 12.90 69.41 -4.90
N ILE A 74 13.87 69.10 -5.77
CA ILE A 74 14.83 68.01 -5.54
C ILE A 74 15.66 68.27 -4.27
N LYS A 75 16.03 69.53 -3.99
CA LYS A 75 16.74 69.89 -2.75
C LYS A 75 15.90 69.58 -1.50
N CYS A 76 14.57 69.72 -1.57
CA CYS A 76 13.67 69.35 -0.48
C CYS A 76 13.61 67.84 -0.20
N PHE A 77 14.18 66.97 -1.04
CA PHE A 77 14.31 65.55 -0.74
C PHE A 77 15.25 65.32 0.46
N SER A 78 16.10 66.30 0.76
CA SER A 78 17.00 66.30 1.93
C SER A 78 16.56 67.28 3.03
N ASP A 79 15.29 67.67 3.05
CA ASP A 79 14.73 68.49 4.13
C ASP A 79 14.82 67.75 5.48
N GLN A 80 15.00 68.50 6.57
CA GLN A 80 14.99 67.95 7.93
C GLN A 80 13.60 67.38 8.31
N SER A 81 12.52 67.97 7.77
CA SER A 81 11.14 67.57 8.01
C SER A 81 10.72 66.43 7.09
N GLU A 82 10.33 65.30 7.67
CA GLU A 82 9.80 64.13 6.95
C GLU A 82 8.63 64.49 6.04
N ALA A 83 7.65 65.25 6.55
CA ALA A 83 6.49 65.67 5.78
C ALA A 83 6.85 66.53 4.55
N CYS A 84 7.94 67.30 4.63
CA CYS A 84 8.44 68.09 3.51
C CYS A 84 9.15 67.20 2.49
N ARG A 85 9.98 66.24 2.94
CA ARG A 85 10.59 65.24 2.05
C ARG A 85 9.51 64.47 1.28
N GLU A 86 8.56 63.86 1.98
CA GLU A 86 7.45 63.11 1.38
C GLU A 86 6.68 63.93 0.35
N SER A 87 6.30 65.17 0.70
CA SER A 87 5.53 66.04 -0.20
C SER A 87 6.31 66.46 -1.44
N SER A 88 7.62 66.71 -1.29
CA SER A 88 8.48 67.05 -2.42
C SER A 88 8.65 65.90 -3.41
N VAL A 89 8.76 64.66 -2.92
CA VAL A 89 8.84 63.47 -3.78
C VAL A 89 7.51 63.22 -4.48
N ASN A 90 6.38 63.33 -3.77
CA ASN A 90 5.05 63.19 -4.36
C ASN A 90 4.76 64.28 -5.41
N LEU A 91 5.17 65.52 -5.16
CA LEU A 91 5.08 66.59 -6.16
C LEU A 91 5.86 66.22 -7.43
N LEU A 92 7.07 65.68 -7.30
CA LEU A 92 7.86 65.25 -8.47
C LEU A 92 7.23 64.04 -9.18
N LYS A 93 6.63 63.10 -8.45
CA LYS A 93 5.89 61.97 -9.04
C LYS A 93 4.70 62.44 -9.87
N ASP A 94 3.94 63.42 -9.38
CA ASP A 94 2.82 63.97 -10.14
C ASP A 94 3.33 64.68 -11.41
N LEU A 95 4.43 65.44 -11.31
CA LEU A 95 5.11 66.08 -12.45
C LEU A 95 5.60 65.06 -13.50
N LEU A 96 5.99 63.86 -13.09
CA LEU A 96 6.39 62.77 -13.99
C LEU A 96 5.21 62.22 -14.80
N SER A 97 4.02 62.14 -14.20
CA SER A 97 2.86 61.50 -14.84
C SER A 97 2.38 62.24 -16.10
N GLU A 98 2.61 63.56 -16.17
CA GLU A 98 2.13 64.43 -17.25
C GLU A 98 3.20 64.73 -18.33
N ASN A 99 4.39 64.11 -18.26
CA ASN A 99 5.38 64.03 -19.35
C ASN A 99 6.09 65.33 -19.80
N VAL A 100 6.10 66.38 -18.99
CA VAL A 100 6.46 67.73 -19.50
C VAL A 100 7.95 68.08 -19.51
N HIS A 101 8.80 67.71 -18.53
CA HIS A 101 10.23 68.14 -18.57
C HIS A 101 11.26 67.22 -17.91
N VAL A 102 10.84 66.10 -17.32
CA VAL A 102 11.74 65.28 -16.49
C VAL A 102 12.78 64.48 -17.30
N LYS A 103 12.61 64.40 -18.62
CA LYS A 103 13.56 63.79 -19.57
C LYS A 103 15.00 64.30 -19.39
N TYR A 104 15.17 65.60 -19.13
CA TYR A 104 16.50 66.23 -18.96
C TYR A 104 16.97 66.27 -17.50
N ASN A 105 16.10 65.92 -16.56
CA ASN A 105 16.35 66.05 -15.11
C ASN A 105 16.66 64.71 -14.43
N CYS A 106 16.66 63.57 -15.14
CA CYS A 106 17.13 62.29 -14.60
C CYS A 106 18.54 62.41 -14.00
N ALA A 107 19.43 63.18 -14.64
CA ALA A 107 20.78 63.45 -14.14
C ALA A 107 20.83 64.24 -12.82
N LEU A 108 19.79 64.99 -12.48
CA LEU A 108 19.67 65.70 -11.20
C LEU A 108 19.04 64.83 -10.11
N VAL A 109 18.07 63.99 -10.50
CA VAL A 109 17.31 63.15 -9.57
C VAL A 109 18.12 61.92 -9.15
N MET A 110 18.81 61.26 -10.09
CA MET A 110 19.50 60.00 -9.84
C MET A 110 20.59 60.08 -8.76
N PRO A 111 21.47 61.10 -8.70
CA PRO A 111 22.43 61.21 -7.60
C PRO A 111 21.78 61.31 -6.22
N VAL A 112 20.64 62.02 -6.11
CA VAL A 112 19.89 62.17 -4.84
C VAL A 112 19.22 60.87 -4.44
N LEU A 113 18.63 60.14 -5.39
CA LEU A 113 18.08 58.80 -5.13
C LEU A 113 19.17 57.82 -4.70
N THR A 114 20.33 57.86 -5.36
CA THR A 114 21.47 56.99 -5.07
C THR A 114 22.06 57.29 -3.71
N SER A 115 22.22 58.56 -3.33
CA SER A 115 22.71 58.89 -1.99
C SER A 115 21.73 58.44 -0.91
N ARG A 116 20.43 58.69 -1.07
CA ARG A 116 19.43 58.40 -0.03
C ARG A 116 19.08 56.93 0.11
N LEU A 117 18.99 56.18 -1.00
CA LEU A 117 18.57 54.78 -1.01
C LEU A 117 19.73 53.79 -1.24
N GLY A 118 20.80 54.23 -1.90
CA GLY A 118 21.93 53.40 -2.33
C GLY A 118 23.17 53.47 -1.42
N SER A 119 23.26 54.44 -0.50
CA SER A 119 24.39 54.58 0.44
C SER A 119 24.47 53.44 1.46
N ASP A 120 25.66 53.09 1.91
CA ASP A 120 25.88 52.07 2.96
C ASP A 120 25.35 52.52 4.33
N GLU A 121 25.36 53.82 4.57
CA GLU A 121 24.72 54.43 5.73
C GLU A 121 23.22 54.68 5.45
N VAL A 122 22.37 54.45 6.46
CA VAL A 122 20.93 54.72 6.37
C VAL A 122 20.70 56.24 6.44
N ILE A 123 20.58 56.88 5.27
CA ILE A 123 20.33 58.32 5.18
C ILE A 123 18.83 58.66 5.35
N GLU A 124 17.94 57.93 4.68
CA GLU A 124 16.50 58.08 4.89
C GLU A 124 16.00 57.06 5.90
N THR A 125 15.57 57.53 7.06
CA THR A 125 15.06 56.69 8.15
C THR A 125 13.57 56.39 8.03
N SER A 126 12.78 57.24 7.37
CA SER A 126 11.34 57.04 7.22
C SER A 126 11.03 55.98 6.17
N GLU A 127 10.27 54.95 6.55
CA GLU A 127 9.80 53.91 5.62
C GLU A 127 8.82 54.43 4.58
N GLU A 128 7.98 55.42 4.93
CA GLU A 128 7.02 56.01 3.99
C GLU A 128 7.75 56.89 2.97
N VAL A 129 8.75 57.69 3.39
CA VAL A 129 9.57 58.45 2.43
C VAL A 129 10.39 57.53 1.53
N ARG A 130 11.02 56.47 2.07
CA ARG A 130 11.72 55.47 1.25
C ARG A 130 10.79 54.82 0.24
N TYR A 131 9.57 54.47 0.64
CA TYR A 131 8.56 53.91 -0.25
C TYR A 131 8.23 54.85 -1.41
N VAL A 132 7.92 56.12 -1.14
CA VAL A 132 7.60 57.10 -2.19
C VAL A 132 8.81 57.38 -3.09
N LEU A 133 10.05 57.34 -2.57
CA LEU A 133 11.27 57.45 -3.38
C LEU A 133 11.47 56.25 -4.33
N VAL A 134 11.12 55.03 -3.90
CA VAL A 134 11.16 53.83 -4.76
C VAL A 134 10.05 53.87 -5.82
N GLU A 135 8.84 54.35 -5.48
CA GLU A 135 7.79 54.59 -6.47
C GLU A 135 8.21 55.64 -7.51
N LEU A 136 8.92 56.69 -7.07
CA LEU A 136 9.50 57.69 -7.97
C LEU A 136 10.52 57.04 -8.93
N LEU A 137 11.42 56.21 -8.41
CA LEU A 137 12.40 55.47 -9.21
C LEU A 137 11.72 54.57 -10.26
N HIS A 138 10.69 53.84 -9.84
CA HIS A 138 9.93 52.95 -10.72
C HIS A 138 9.21 53.74 -11.83
N GLY A 139 8.62 54.89 -11.49
CA GLY A 139 8.02 55.80 -12.46
C GLY A 139 9.02 56.31 -13.50
N LEU A 140 10.24 56.66 -13.07
CA LEU A 140 11.33 57.08 -13.96
C LEU A 140 11.71 55.97 -14.95
N ILE A 141 11.91 54.73 -14.47
CA ILE A 141 12.27 53.58 -15.32
C ILE A 141 11.18 53.31 -16.37
N LYS A 142 9.92 53.29 -15.96
CA LYS A 142 8.80 52.99 -16.87
C LYS A 142 8.61 54.05 -17.95
N ARG A 143 8.85 55.33 -17.62
CA ARG A 143 8.53 56.45 -18.50
C ARG A 143 9.71 56.90 -19.37
N PHE A 144 10.92 56.81 -18.84
CA PHE A 144 12.14 57.36 -19.46
C PHE A 144 13.27 56.31 -19.52
N PRO A 145 13.04 55.14 -20.16
CA PRO A 145 14.01 54.04 -20.15
C PRO A 145 15.35 54.41 -20.82
N LYS A 146 15.32 55.25 -21.86
CA LYS A 146 16.53 55.68 -22.58
C LYS A 146 17.38 56.64 -21.74
N GLU A 147 16.72 57.55 -21.03
CA GLU A 147 17.37 58.60 -20.24
C GLU A 147 17.87 58.09 -18.89
N ILE A 148 17.25 57.04 -18.36
CA ILE A 148 17.67 56.36 -17.12
C ILE A 148 18.82 55.36 -17.37
N SER A 149 18.95 54.83 -18.59
CA SER A 149 19.98 53.85 -18.97
C SER A 149 21.42 54.21 -18.59
N PRO A 150 21.89 55.47 -18.72
CA PRO A 150 23.23 55.86 -18.27
C PRO A 150 23.49 55.66 -16.77
N PHE A 151 22.44 55.60 -15.94
CA PHE A 151 22.52 55.43 -14.48
C PHE A 151 22.31 53.97 -14.04
N PHE A 152 22.55 53.01 -14.94
CA PHE A 152 22.27 51.60 -14.70
C PHE A 152 22.92 51.07 -13.41
N ASN A 153 24.17 51.43 -13.14
CA ASN A 153 24.90 51.00 -11.95
C ASN A 153 24.23 51.50 -10.66
N GLU A 154 23.83 52.77 -10.65
CA GLU A 154 23.15 53.42 -9.55
C GLU A 154 21.79 52.77 -9.27
N LEU A 155 21.02 52.45 -10.32
CA LEU A 155 19.75 51.74 -10.21
C LEU A 155 19.94 50.37 -9.55
N ILE A 156 20.96 49.62 -9.98
CA ILE A 156 21.29 48.31 -9.43
C ILE A 156 21.68 48.42 -7.95
N ILE A 157 22.50 49.42 -7.58
CA ILE A 157 22.89 49.67 -6.18
C ILE A 157 21.66 49.96 -5.31
N ILE A 158 20.75 50.82 -5.78
CA ILE A 158 19.52 51.16 -5.06
C ILE A 158 18.63 49.91 -4.91
N LEU A 159 18.37 49.19 -6.01
CA LEU A 159 17.50 48.02 -6.02
C LEU A 159 18.02 46.89 -5.11
N LYS A 160 19.33 46.63 -5.12
CA LYS A 160 19.96 45.62 -4.26
C LYS A 160 19.65 45.85 -2.78
N LYS A 161 19.59 47.11 -2.34
CA LYS A 161 19.23 47.48 -0.96
C LYS A 161 17.73 47.52 -0.74
N ALA A 162 16.98 48.13 -1.66
CA ALA A 162 15.54 48.32 -1.53
C ALA A 162 14.76 46.98 -1.54
N ILE A 163 15.20 45.98 -2.30
CA ILE A 163 14.63 44.61 -2.28
C ILE A 163 14.75 43.99 -0.88
N LEU A 164 15.83 44.29 -0.15
CA LEU A 164 16.07 43.78 1.19
C LEU A 164 15.49 44.65 2.30
N ASP A 165 14.84 45.76 1.97
CA ASP A 165 14.27 46.69 2.94
C ASP A 165 13.29 45.99 3.91
N PRO A 166 13.34 46.27 5.22
CA PRO A 166 12.42 45.64 6.18
C PRO A 166 10.94 45.95 5.92
N PHE A 167 10.59 47.04 5.24
CA PHE A 167 9.19 47.42 5.00
C PHE A 167 8.59 46.65 3.79
N PRO A 168 7.51 45.86 3.98
CA PRO A 168 6.96 45.01 2.92
C PRO A 168 6.46 45.75 1.67
N LYS A 169 6.01 47.01 1.80
CA LYS A 169 5.60 47.81 0.63
C LYS A 169 6.80 48.11 -0.27
N ILE A 170 7.95 48.49 0.31
CA ILE A 170 9.19 48.74 -0.42
C ILE A 170 9.68 47.48 -1.11
N LYS A 171 9.67 46.32 -0.42
CA LYS A 171 10.07 45.05 -1.05
C LYS A 171 9.30 44.77 -2.34
N LYS A 172 7.97 44.89 -2.30
CA LYS A 172 7.10 44.66 -3.47
C LYS A 172 7.38 45.68 -4.57
N GLU A 173 7.43 46.96 -4.22
CA GLU A 173 7.67 48.02 -5.19
C GLU A 173 9.05 47.89 -5.86
N SER A 174 10.08 47.52 -5.08
CA SER A 174 11.43 47.27 -5.58
C SER A 174 11.50 46.05 -6.50
N CYS A 175 10.73 45.00 -6.22
CA CYS A 175 10.60 43.85 -7.11
C CYS A 175 9.98 44.25 -8.45
N GLU A 176 8.88 45.01 -8.46
CA GLU A 176 8.25 45.50 -9.68
C GLU A 176 9.14 46.51 -10.43
N CYS A 177 9.90 47.31 -9.69
CA CYS A 177 10.91 48.21 -10.23
C CYS A 177 12.04 47.44 -10.94
N ALA A 178 12.55 46.36 -10.33
CA ALA A 178 13.54 45.49 -10.95
C ALA A 178 13.02 44.80 -12.22
N ARG A 179 11.75 44.37 -12.23
CA ARG A 179 11.09 43.82 -13.44
C ARG A 179 11.04 44.83 -14.56
N SER A 180 10.59 46.05 -14.24
CA SER A 180 10.48 47.14 -15.20
C SER A 180 11.84 47.57 -15.75
N LEU A 181 12.89 47.54 -14.91
CA LEU A 181 14.25 47.84 -15.35
C LEU A 181 14.76 46.79 -16.34
N ALA A 182 14.55 45.51 -16.02
CA ALA A 182 14.96 44.39 -16.86
C ALA A 182 14.31 44.43 -18.25
N THR A 183 13.03 44.80 -18.34
CA THR A 183 12.30 44.93 -19.61
C THR A 183 12.56 46.25 -20.33
N ALA A 184 12.91 47.32 -19.61
CA ALA A 184 13.20 48.64 -20.17
C ALA A 184 14.56 48.71 -20.88
N ILE A 185 15.56 47.95 -20.42
CA ILE A 185 16.95 48.03 -20.91
C ILE A 185 17.54 46.63 -21.20
N PRO A 186 16.86 45.80 -22.01
CA PRO A 186 17.21 44.38 -22.16
C PRO A 186 18.63 44.16 -22.72
N GLU A 187 19.12 45.05 -23.58
CA GLU A 187 20.42 44.93 -24.23
C GLU A 187 21.59 44.98 -23.25
N ASN A 188 21.51 45.82 -22.21
CA ASN A 188 22.60 46.03 -21.26
C ASN A 188 22.35 45.36 -19.90
N PHE A 189 21.12 44.93 -19.62
CA PHE A 189 20.73 44.43 -18.30
C PHE A 189 21.57 43.22 -17.85
N HIS A 190 21.95 42.36 -18.78
CA HIS A 190 22.79 41.17 -18.52
C HIS A 190 24.16 41.50 -17.88
N MET A 191 24.66 42.73 -18.02
CA MET A 191 25.98 43.12 -17.48
C MET A 191 26.01 43.15 -15.95
N GLN A 192 24.88 43.40 -15.28
CA GLN A 192 24.81 43.45 -13.80
C GLN A 192 23.61 42.73 -13.18
N SER A 193 22.77 42.06 -13.98
CA SER A 193 21.56 41.38 -13.48
C SER A 193 21.81 40.41 -12.31
N GLU A 194 22.95 39.72 -12.30
CA GLU A 194 23.30 38.71 -11.28
C GLU A 194 23.32 39.31 -9.86
N SER A 195 23.65 40.60 -9.74
CA SER A 195 23.70 41.28 -8.45
C SER A 195 22.35 41.40 -7.74
N LEU A 196 21.24 41.29 -8.49
CA LEU A 196 19.86 41.32 -7.98
C LEU A 196 19.34 39.92 -7.62
N VAL A 197 19.95 38.86 -8.14
CA VAL A 197 19.48 37.47 -7.98
C VAL A 197 19.50 37.05 -6.51
N LYS A 198 20.63 37.22 -5.83
CA LYS A 198 20.76 36.86 -4.41
C LYS A 198 19.78 37.65 -3.50
N PRO A 199 19.65 38.99 -3.60
CA PRO A 199 18.62 39.73 -2.89
C PRO A 199 17.20 39.19 -3.10
N LEU A 200 16.84 38.87 -4.35
CA LEU A 200 15.52 38.33 -4.68
C LEU A 200 15.28 36.95 -4.07
N ILE A 201 16.29 36.07 -4.11
CA ILE A 201 16.24 34.75 -3.47
C ILE A 201 16.00 34.88 -1.97
N GLN A 202 16.68 35.81 -1.30
CA GLN A 202 16.56 35.99 0.16
C GLN A 202 15.13 36.34 0.61
N ILE A 203 14.36 37.03 -0.22
CA ILE A 203 12.97 37.40 0.13
C ILE A 203 11.93 36.36 -0.31
N LEU A 204 12.34 35.27 -0.96
CA LEU A 204 11.46 34.15 -1.30
C LEU A 204 10.93 33.43 -0.05
N THR A 205 11.55 33.57 1.12
CA THR A 205 11.08 32.96 2.39
C THR A 205 10.31 33.93 3.27
N HIS A 206 10.01 35.14 2.77
CA HIS A 206 9.33 36.16 3.56
C HIS A 206 7.96 35.71 4.07
N GLN A 207 7.59 36.08 5.30
CA GLN A 207 6.34 35.67 5.95
C GLN A 207 5.07 35.97 5.14
N GLN A 208 4.99 37.13 4.47
CA GLN A 208 3.84 37.52 3.66
C GLN A 208 3.92 36.93 2.25
N TYR A 209 2.93 36.10 1.88
CA TYR A 209 2.90 35.43 0.57
C TYR A 209 2.94 36.41 -0.61
N ARG A 210 2.30 37.59 -0.49
CA ARG A 210 2.31 38.62 -1.55
C ARG A 210 3.71 39.13 -1.88
N VAL A 211 4.59 39.21 -0.88
CA VAL A 211 6.00 39.58 -1.09
C VAL A 211 6.71 38.45 -1.84
N ARG A 212 6.51 37.20 -1.44
CA ARG A 212 7.07 36.02 -2.11
C ARG A 212 6.64 35.94 -3.58
N VAL A 213 5.35 36.12 -3.87
CA VAL A 213 4.82 36.15 -5.24
C VAL A 213 5.52 37.22 -6.10
N THR A 214 5.62 38.45 -5.57
CA THR A 214 6.26 39.56 -6.30
C THR A 214 7.76 39.27 -6.53
N ALA A 215 8.43 38.70 -5.53
CA ALA A 215 9.83 38.30 -5.62
C ALA A 215 10.07 37.19 -6.67
N ILE A 216 9.18 36.19 -6.76
CA ILE A 216 9.26 35.12 -7.75
C ILE A 216 9.14 35.69 -9.16
N HIS A 217 8.13 36.52 -9.42
CA HIS A 217 7.97 37.14 -10.73
C HIS A 217 9.13 38.08 -11.08
N ALA A 218 9.68 38.79 -10.08
CA ALA A 218 10.87 39.61 -10.26
C ALA A 218 12.10 38.78 -10.60
N LEU A 219 12.36 37.72 -9.85
CA LEU A 219 13.44 36.77 -10.14
C LEU A 219 13.29 36.16 -11.54
N GLY A 220 12.06 35.78 -11.90
CA GLY A 220 11.68 35.33 -13.23
C GLY A 220 12.11 36.28 -14.34
N THR A 221 11.71 37.56 -14.21
CA THR A 221 11.99 38.59 -15.20
C THR A 221 13.49 38.94 -15.24
N VAL A 222 14.13 39.07 -14.07
CA VAL A 222 15.56 39.41 -13.95
C VAL A 222 16.45 38.33 -14.56
N VAL A 223 16.14 37.05 -14.36
CA VAL A 223 16.89 35.96 -15.00
C VAL A 223 16.64 35.93 -16.51
N ARG A 224 15.40 36.17 -16.95
CA ARG A 224 15.04 36.10 -18.37
C ARG A 224 15.78 37.12 -19.23
N PHE A 225 15.80 38.37 -18.81
CA PHE A 225 16.46 39.47 -19.54
C PHE A 225 17.91 39.70 -19.10
N GLY A 226 18.38 38.96 -18.10
CA GLY A 226 19.73 39.05 -17.56
C GLY A 226 20.67 37.97 -18.09
N ASN A 227 21.73 37.69 -17.33
CA ASN A 227 22.60 36.54 -17.56
C ASN A 227 21.88 35.24 -17.17
N ASN A 228 21.56 34.41 -18.17
CA ASN A 228 20.78 33.19 -17.98
C ASN A 228 21.49 32.14 -17.10
N LYS A 229 22.81 32.26 -16.83
CA LYS A 229 23.53 31.38 -15.90
C LYS A 229 22.94 31.40 -14.48
N SER A 230 22.35 32.52 -14.08
CA SER A 230 21.69 32.68 -12.79
C SER A 230 20.51 31.74 -12.56
N ILE A 231 20.01 31.05 -13.60
CA ILE A 231 18.97 30.03 -13.43
C ILE A 231 19.43 28.90 -12.49
N LYS A 232 20.73 28.57 -12.47
CA LYS A 232 21.28 27.55 -11.57
C LYS A 232 21.11 27.97 -10.11
N ASP A 233 21.33 29.24 -9.81
CA ASP A 233 21.17 29.80 -8.46
C ASP A 233 19.69 29.95 -8.08
N ALA A 234 18.83 30.25 -9.04
CA ALA A 234 17.39 30.46 -8.82
C ALA A 234 16.58 29.16 -8.70
N SER A 235 16.98 28.11 -9.40
CA SER A 235 16.18 26.88 -9.56
C SER A 235 15.88 26.15 -8.26
N GLY A 236 16.88 25.90 -7.41
CA GLY A 236 16.70 25.26 -6.10
C GLY A 236 15.73 26.04 -5.19
N PRO A 237 15.97 27.35 -4.95
CA PRO A 237 15.04 28.18 -4.17
C PRO A 237 13.62 28.24 -4.74
N LEU A 238 13.45 28.21 -6.07
CA LEU A 238 12.13 28.13 -6.69
C LEU A 238 11.49 26.75 -6.51
N ALA A 239 12.26 25.67 -6.56
CA ALA A 239 11.79 24.32 -6.27
C ALA A 239 11.22 24.22 -4.86
N GLU A 240 11.91 24.79 -3.86
CA GLU A 240 11.41 24.85 -2.48
C GLU A 240 10.08 25.63 -2.37
N ARG A 241 9.81 26.57 -3.27
CA ARG A 241 8.54 27.31 -3.30
C ARG A 241 7.39 26.56 -3.95
N LEU A 242 7.64 25.42 -4.61
CA LEU A 242 6.57 24.47 -4.98
C LEU A 242 5.97 23.74 -3.77
N PHE A 243 6.60 23.84 -2.60
CA PHE A 243 6.08 23.33 -1.32
C PHE A 243 5.40 24.41 -0.48
N ASP A 244 5.25 25.63 -1.00
CA ASP A 244 4.65 26.74 -0.25
C ASP A 244 3.17 26.46 0.06
N GLN A 245 2.75 26.80 1.28
CA GLN A 245 1.37 26.61 1.72
C GLN A 245 0.39 27.50 0.96
N ALA A 246 0.82 28.67 0.48
CA ALA A 246 -0.01 29.59 -0.30
C ALA A 246 -0.03 29.17 -1.78
N PRO A 247 -1.19 28.78 -2.35
CA PRO A 247 -1.28 28.38 -3.76
C PRO A 247 -0.80 29.47 -4.73
N GLN A 248 -0.98 30.75 -4.37
CA GLN A 248 -0.53 31.88 -5.18
C GLN A 248 1.00 31.90 -5.38
N VAL A 249 1.76 31.42 -4.40
CA VAL A 249 3.22 31.34 -4.49
C VAL A 249 3.62 30.22 -5.44
N ARG A 250 3.00 29.03 -5.31
CA ARG A 250 3.23 27.90 -6.22
C ARG A 250 2.84 28.21 -7.66
N ASP A 251 1.73 28.94 -7.83
CA ASP A 251 1.28 29.45 -9.11
C ASP A 251 2.30 30.43 -9.74
N ALA A 252 2.85 31.35 -8.93
CA ALA A 252 3.88 32.28 -9.40
C ALA A 252 5.16 31.55 -9.87
N VAL A 253 5.57 30.47 -9.18
CA VAL A 253 6.67 29.61 -9.64
C VAL A 253 6.30 28.96 -10.97
N THR A 254 5.13 28.35 -11.06
CA THR A 254 4.64 27.66 -12.26
C THR A 254 4.65 28.58 -13.49
N GLN A 255 4.12 29.80 -13.35
CA GLN A 255 4.14 30.81 -14.40
C GLN A 255 5.55 31.22 -14.80
N THR A 256 6.44 31.41 -13.81
CA THR A 256 7.82 31.82 -14.06
C THR A 256 8.62 30.76 -14.81
N ILE A 257 8.49 29.48 -14.41
CA ILE A 257 9.15 28.37 -15.09
C ILE A 257 8.57 28.15 -16.49
N GLY A 258 7.24 28.24 -16.65
CA GLY A 258 6.60 28.17 -17.97
C GLY A 258 7.09 29.26 -18.92
N ASP A 259 7.16 30.52 -18.45
CA ASP A 259 7.71 31.61 -19.24
C ASP A 259 9.17 31.37 -19.64
N TRP A 260 10.00 30.82 -18.75
CA TRP A 260 11.37 30.47 -19.10
C TRP A 260 11.45 29.34 -20.13
N LEU A 261 10.61 28.31 -20.01
CA LEU A 261 10.56 27.20 -20.96
C LEU A 261 10.18 27.64 -22.38
N ILE A 262 9.38 28.69 -22.51
CA ILE A 262 8.89 29.20 -23.80
C ILE A 262 9.81 30.31 -24.32
N ASN A 263 10.20 31.27 -23.46
CA ASN A 263 10.71 32.57 -23.87
C ASN A 263 12.14 32.90 -23.40
N LEU A 264 12.80 32.06 -22.59
CA LEU A 264 14.19 32.31 -22.19
C LEU A 264 15.12 32.16 -23.42
N PRO A 265 16.02 33.12 -23.72
CA PRO A 265 16.89 33.06 -24.89
C PRO A 265 17.73 31.79 -24.98
N ASP A 266 18.43 31.41 -23.90
CA ASP A 266 19.27 30.19 -23.83
C ASP A 266 18.55 29.01 -23.13
N ARG A 267 17.23 28.87 -23.33
CA ARG A 267 16.43 27.81 -22.66
C ARG A 267 16.96 26.38 -22.88
N TYR A 268 17.54 26.10 -24.04
CA TYR A 268 18.03 24.77 -24.42
C TYR A 268 19.12 24.26 -23.48
N SER A 269 20.00 25.15 -23.02
CA SER A 269 21.07 24.82 -22.09
C SER A 269 20.57 24.44 -20.69
N TYR A 270 19.34 24.83 -20.34
CA TYR A 270 18.80 24.74 -18.99
C TYR A 270 17.47 23.99 -18.87
N PHE A 271 16.98 23.36 -19.94
CA PHE A 271 15.76 22.55 -19.90
C PHE A 271 15.77 21.50 -18.79
N TYR A 272 16.91 20.82 -18.58
CA TYR A 272 17.06 19.82 -17.53
C TYR A 272 16.78 20.33 -16.10
N VAL A 273 16.87 21.65 -15.87
CA VAL A 273 16.58 22.30 -14.59
C VAL A 273 15.11 22.69 -14.51
N MET A 274 14.54 23.19 -15.60
CA MET A 274 13.17 23.71 -15.64
C MET A 274 12.09 22.63 -15.78
N ILE A 275 12.38 21.57 -16.53
CA ILE A 275 11.44 20.47 -16.79
C ILE A 275 10.96 19.82 -15.47
N PRO A 276 11.83 19.42 -14.53
CA PRO A 276 11.36 18.85 -13.26
C PRO A 276 10.40 19.77 -12.49
N LEU A 277 10.62 21.08 -12.55
CA LEU A 277 9.80 22.07 -11.83
C LEU A 277 8.40 22.19 -12.43
N ILE A 278 8.28 22.35 -13.76
CA ILE A 278 6.95 22.42 -14.40
C ILE A 278 6.20 21.10 -14.29
N LEU A 279 6.89 19.96 -14.41
CA LEU A 279 6.29 18.63 -14.29
C LEU A 279 5.82 18.36 -12.85
N THR A 280 6.49 18.92 -11.84
CA THR A 280 6.03 18.86 -10.45
C THR A 280 4.72 19.64 -10.27
N SER A 281 4.56 20.79 -10.94
CA SER A 281 3.31 21.57 -10.92
C SER A 281 2.11 20.86 -11.56
N LEU A 282 2.33 19.88 -12.46
CA LEU A 282 1.25 19.06 -13.02
C LEU A 282 0.54 18.19 -11.95
N ASN A 283 1.20 17.96 -10.81
CA ASN A 283 0.64 17.28 -9.64
C ASN A 283 0.41 18.25 -8.45
N ASP A 284 0.17 19.54 -8.72
CA ASP A 284 -0.19 20.49 -7.65
C ASP A 284 -1.50 20.08 -6.97
N GLN A 285 -1.73 20.50 -5.73
CA GLN A 285 -2.99 20.27 -5.03
C GLN A 285 -4.15 21.12 -5.58
N SER A 286 -3.84 22.24 -6.23
CA SER A 286 -4.83 23.13 -6.87
C SER A 286 -5.08 22.72 -8.32
N PRO A 287 -6.32 22.36 -8.71
CA PRO A 287 -6.67 22.04 -10.10
C PRO A 287 -6.39 23.19 -11.08
N GLU A 288 -6.52 24.45 -10.64
CA GLU A 288 -6.22 25.62 -11.46
C GLU A 288 -4.73 25.71 -11.81
N ILE A 289 -3.86 25.34 -10.86
CA ILE A 289 -2.41 25.30 -11.09
C ILE A 289 -2.05 24.13 -12.00
N GLN A 290 -2.71 22.97 -11.82
CA GLN A 290 -2.51 21.81 -12.71
C GLN A 290 -2.83 22.16 -14.16
N GLU A 291 -3.99 22.78 -14.43
CA GLU A 291 -4.39 23.14 -15.81
C GLU A 291 -3.48 24.21 -16.41
N LYS A 292 -3.06 25.19 -15.60
CA LYS A 292 -2.11 26.21 -16.05
C LYS A 292 -0.74 25.63 -16.36
N ALA A 293 -0.24 24.74 -15.50
CA ALA A 293 1.01 24.01 -15.74
C ALA A 293 0.92 23.17 -17.02
N TRP A 294 -0.23 22.53 -17.27
CA TRP A 294 -0.47 21.76 -18.49
C TRP A 294 -0.43 22.65 -19.73
N THR A 295 -1.12 23.79 -19.68
CA THR A 295 -1.14 24.78 -20.77
C THR A 295 0.28 25.24 -21.11
N LEU A 296 1.03 25.73 -20.11
CA LEU A 296 2.41 26.21 -20.30
C LEU A 296 3.34 25.09 -20.79
N TRP A 297 3.15 23.85 -20.30
CA TRP A 297 3.94 22.72 -20.74
C TRP A 297 3.65 22.34 -22.19
N SER A 298 2.38 22.35 -22.61
CA SER A 298 1.99 22.12 -24.01
C SER A 298 2.59 23.18 -24.93
N GLU A 299 2.46 24.46 -24.55
CA GLU A 299 3.04 25.58 -25.28
C GLU A 299 4.56 25.47 -25.43
N ALA A 300 5.27 25.06 -24.38
CA ALA A 300 6.73 24.81 -24.46
C ALA A 300 7.07 23.69 -25.46
N GLY A 301 6.29 22.61 -25.47
CA GLY A 301 6.43 21.53 -26.45
C GLY A 301 6.15 21.98 -27.87
N GLU A 302 5.10 22.76 -28.09
CA GLU A 302 4.75 23.34 -29.39
C GLU A 302 5.80 24.33 -29.88
N GLN A 303 6.33 25.17 -28.98
CA GLN A 303 7.40 26.11 -29.29
C GLN A 303 8.67 25.37 -29.71
N TRP A 304 9.07 24.33 -28.99
CA TRP A 304 10.19 23.48 -29.38
C TRP A 304 9.94 22.82 -30.74
N ALA A 305 8.73 22.29 -30.98
CA ALA A 305 8.39 21.65 -32.24
C ALA A 305 8.46 22.61 -33.43
N LYS A 306 7.96 23.85 -33.29
CA LYS A 306 8.06 24.92 -34.30
C LYS A 306 9.50 25.27 -34.64
N GLU A 307 10.39 25.27 -33.65
CA GLU A 307 11.80 25.64 -33.82
C GLU A 307 12.66 24.52 -34.42
N ASN A 308 12.20 23.27 -34.32
CA ASN A 308 12.94 22.09 -34.76
C ASN A 308 12.11 21.31 -35.79
N GLU A 309 11.35 22.00 -36.65
CA GLU A 309 10.43 21.38 -37.61
C GLU A 309 11.14 20.35 -38.50
N ASP A 310 12.35 20.67 -38.97
CA ASP A 310 13.17 19.79 -39.81
C ASP A 310 13.55 18.46 -39.09
N ASP A 311 13.71 18.46 -37.77
CA ASP A 311 14.09 17.29 -36.97
C ASP A 311 12.91 16.32 -36.70
N ILE A 312 11.67 16.81 -36.86
CA ILE A 312 10.44 16.11 -36.45
C ILE A 312 9.54 15.82 -37.66
N LYS A 313 9.78 16.43 -38.82
CA LYS A 313 8.95 16.24 -40.03
C LYS A 313 8.71 14.77 -40.39
N ASP A 314 9.74 13.94 -40.31
CA ASP A 314 9.65 12.49 -40.56
C ASP A 314 8.99 11.69 -39.44
N LYS A 315 8.83 12.29 -38.25
CA LYS A 315 8.30 11.68 -37.02
C LYS A 315 6.84 12.07 -36.74
N LEU A 316 6.37 13.21 -37.24
CA LEU A 316 5.01 13.71 -37.01
C LEU A 316 3.94 12.73 -37.51
N ASP A 317 4.11 12.19 -38.72
CA ASP A 317 3.13 11.29 -39.34
C ASP A 317 2.92 9.96 -38.59
N PHE A 318 3.91 9.48 -37.83
CA PHE A 318 3.88 8.18 -37.14
C PHE A 318 3.71 8.28 -35.61
N LEU A 319 4.10 9.40 -34.97
CA LEU A 319 4.16 9.51 -33.50
C LEU A 319 3.00 10.29 -32.85
N ASP A 320 2.16 10.95 -33.64
CA ASP A 320 1.02 11.72 -33.13
C ASP A 320 -0.17 10.83 -32.72
N ALA A 321 -0.33 9.67 -33.36
CA ALA A 321 -1.37 8.71 -32.98
C ALA A 321 -1.16 8.20 -31.55
N GLN A 322 -2.23 8.23 -30.75
CA GLN A 322 -2.23 7.65 -29.41
C GLN A 322 -2.07 6.12 -29.50
N PRO A 323 -1.17 5.50 -28.72
CA PRO A 323 -1.04 4.05 -28.70
C PRO A 323 -2.37 3.37 -28.34
N GLN A 324 -2.64 2.20 -28.95
CA GLN A 324 -3.86 1.44 -28.68
C GLN A 324 -3.99 1.05 -27.20
N HIS A 325 -2.89 0.63 -26.58
CA HIS A 325 -2.80 0.35 -25.14
C HIS A 325 -2.21 1.55 -24.40
N TYR A 326 -2.92 2.68 -24.38
CA TYR A 326 -2.55 3.86 -23.60
C TYR A 326 -3.42 3.97 -22.33
N PRO A 327 -2.88 4.41 -21.17
CA PRO A 327 -3.65 4.51 -19.94
C PRO A 327 -4.93 5.34 -20.08
N LEU A 328 -6.05 4.81 -19.60
CA LEU A 328 -7.32 5.52 -19.58
C LEU A 328 -7.25 6.77 -18.68
N ASN A 329 -7.93 7.84 -19.07
CA ASN A 329 -8.05 9.11 -18.33
C ASN A 329 -6.74 9.90 -18.14
N LEU A 330 -5.69 9.62 -18.90
CA LEU A 330 -4.49 10.45 -18.92
C LEU A 330 -4.41 11.29 -20.20
N ARG A 331 -4.15 12.59 -20.04
CA ARG A 331 -3.86 13.50 -21.16
C ARG A 331 -2.46 13.19 -21.66
N ARG A 332 -2.34 12.82 -22.95
CA ARG A 332 -1.05 12.53 -23.57
C ARG A 332 -0.31 13.83 -23.91
N PRO A 333 0.94 14.02 -23.45
CA PRO A 333 1.75 15.18 -23.83
C PRO A 333 2.04 15.22 -25.33
N ASN A 334 2.13 16.42 -25.91
CA ASN A 334 2.46 16.57 -27.32
C ASN A 334 3.88 16.06 -27.62
N ILE A 335 4.20 15.84 -28.90
CA ILE A 335 5.50 15.26 -29.31
C ILE A 335 6.70 16.11 -28.84
N GLY A 336 6.55 17.43 -28.77
CA GLY A 336 7.59 18.32 -28.29
C GLY A 336 7.87 18.14 -26.80
N CYS A 337 6.83 18.09 -25.97
CA CYS A 337 6.94 17.77 -24.54
C CYS A 337 7.69 16.45 -24.31
N ARG A 338 7.29 15.40 -25.04
CA ARG A 338 7.90 14.07 -24.93
C ARG A 338 9.37 14.09 -25.33
N THR A 339 9.69 14.79 -26.41
CA THR A 339 11.08 14.93 -26.90
C THR A 339 11.95 15.73 -25.93
N LEU A 340 11.42 16.78 -25.33
CA LEU A 340 12.10 17.57 -24.30
C LEU A 340 12.46 16.70 -23.09
N VAL A 341 11.54 15.87 -22.61
CA VAL A 341 11.82 14.92 -21.51
C VAL A 341 12.87 13.90 -21.93
N LYS A 342 12.70 13.23 -23.09
CA LYS A 342 13.67 12.27 -23.64
C LYS A 342 15.10 12.80 -23.63
N ARG A 343 15.33 14.01 -24.16
CA ARG A 343 16.67 14.60 -24.30
C ARG A 343 17.32 14.94 -22.95
N ASN A 344 16.52 15.17 -21.91
CA ASN A 344 17.00 15.58 -20.60
C ASN A 344 16.91 14.47 -19.54
N LEU A 345 16.37 13.30 -19.88
CA LEU A 345 16.01 12.25 -18.92
C LEU A 345 17.19 11.73 -18.11
N HIS A 346 18.39 11.61 -18.68
CA HIS A 346 19.59 11.16 -17.95
C HIS A 346 19.92 12.02 -16.72
N LYS A 347 19.77 13.36 -16.82
CA LYS A 347 20.01 14.27 -15.69
C LYS A 347 18.90 14.18 -14.67
N ILE A 348 17.66 14.03 -15.14
CA ILE A 348 16.47 14.01 -14.29
C ILE A 348 16.40 12.69 -13.50
N ALA A 349 16.58 11.53 -14.14
CA ALA A 349 16.46 10.22 -13.53
C ALA A 349 17.44 10.03 -12.35
N SER A 350 18.68 10.47 -12.50
CA SER A 350 19.69 10.37 -11.43
C SER A 350 19.36 11.22 -10.21
N ALA A 351 18.86 12.43 -10.39
CA ALA A 351 18.42 13.28 -9.29
C ALA A 351 17.17 12.70 -8.61
N LEU A 352 16.20 12.25 -9.41
CA LEU A 352 14.95 11.66 -8.94
C LEU A 352 15.18 10.45 -8.04
N VAL A 353 16.05 9.51 -8.45
CA VAL A 353 16.36 8.31 -7.65
C VAL A 353 16.98 8.68 -6.31
N ARG A 354 17.85 9.69 -6.27
CA ARG A 354 18.43 10.19 -5.01
C ARG A 354 17.37 10.83 -4.10
N GLU A 355 16.47 11.62 -4.67
CA GLU A 355 15.43 12.32 -3.91
C GLU A 355 14.31 11.40 -3.41
N LEU A 356 14.10 10.24 -4.06
CA LEU A 356 13.22 9.18 -3.54
C LEU A 356 13.70 8.62 -2.19
N GLU A 357 14.97 8.81 -1.84
CA GLU A 357 15.57 8.39 -0.57
C GLU A 357 15.90 9.59 0.34
N ASP A 358 15.35 10.77 0.05
CA ASP A 358 15.62 11.97 0.86
C ASP A 358 15.08 11.84 2.29
N TRP A 359 15.79 12.42 3.25
CA TRP A 359 15.38 12.38 4.65
C TRP A 359 14.07 13.15 4.90
N LEU A 360 13.74 14.15 4.06
CA LEU A 360 12.47 14.88 4.10
C LEU A 360 11.35 14.11 3.39
N VAL A 361 10.30 13.78 4.14
CA VAL A 361 9.12 13.05 3.63
C VAL A 361 8.44 13.79 2.48
N ASP A 362 8.30 15.11 2.58
CA ASP A 362 7.67 15.93 1.52
C ASP A 362 8.45 15.85 0.20
N VAL A 363 9.78 15.80 0.26
CA VAL A 363 10.64 15.63 -0.92
C VAL A 363 10.37 14.26 -1.55
N ARG A 364 10.41 13.17 -0.77
CA ARG A 364 10.11 11.82 -1.29
C ARG A 364 8.72 11.71 -1.91
N ILE A 365 7.71 12.36 -1.32
CA ILE A 365 6.35 12.42 -1.87
C ILE A 365 6.35 13.14 -3.22
N LYS A 366 6.98 14.33 -3.33
CA LYS A 366 7.03 15.07 -4.60
C LYS A 366 7.85 14.35 -5.66
N SER A 367 8.97 13.73 -5.30
CA SER A 367 9.79 12.98 -6.24
C SER A 367 9.06 11.72 -6.74
N SER A 368 8.32 11.00 -5.88
CA SER A 368 7.48 9.87 -6.33
C SER A 368 6.29 10.31 -7.21
N GLN A 369 5.70 11.48 -6.95
CA GLN A 369 4.71 12.10 -7.84
C GLN A 369 5.31 12.50 -9.20
N LEU A 370 6.49 13.12 -9.18
CA LEU A 370 7.22 13.52 -10.38
C LEU A 370 7.60 12.31 -11.24
N LEU A 371 7.98 11.18 -10.62
CA LEU A 371 8.23 9.92 -11.33
C LEU A 371 7.00 9.50 -12.16
N CYS A 372 5.79 9.54 -11.59
CA CYS A 372 4.57 9.21 -12.33
C CYS A 372 4.39 10.08 -13.59
N VAL A 373 4.69 11.38 -13.48
CA VAL A 373 4.56 12.33 -14.60
C VAL A 373 5.65 12.11 -15.65
N ILE A 374 6.89 11.85 -15.21
CA ILE A 374 8.01 11.55 -16.10
C ILE A 374 7.72 10.30 -16.92
N VAL A 375 7.17 9.24 -16.32
CA VAL A 375 6.83 8.00 -17.04
C VAL A 375 5.88 8.28 -18.22
N VAL A 376 4.84 9.10 -17.99
CA VAL A 376 3.87 9.47 -19.04
C VAL A 376 4.48 10.39 -20.10
N ASN A 377 5.41 11.27 -19.72
CA ASN A 377 6.06 12.17 -20.66
C ASN A 377 7.22 11.52 -21.43
N ALA A 378 7.86 10.49 -20.86
CA ALA A 378 8.95 9.77 -21.53
C ALA A 378 8.41 8.62 -22.40
N GLU A 379 7.26 8.02 -22.06
CA GLU A 379 6.71 6.85 -22.75
C GLU A 379 7.79 5.77 -22.98
N ARG A 380 7.99 5.34 -24.22
CA ARG A 380 8.95 4.30 -24.61
C ARG A 380 10.41 4.74 -24.45
N ASP A 381 10.69 6.05 -24.46
CA ASP A 381 12.05 6.57 -24.29
C ASP A 381 12.58 6.37 -22.87
N LEU A 382 11.70 5.99 -21.93
CA LEU A 382 12.09 5.57 -20.59
C LEU A 382 12.97 4.31 -20.60
N HIS A 383 12.89 3.47 -21.65
CA HIS A 383 13.55 2.16 -21.72
C HIS A 383 15.04 2.17 -21.34
N GLN A 384 15.79 3.20 -21.75
CA GLN A 384 17.23 3.33 -21.47
C GLN A 384 17.56 3.59 -19.99
N TYR A 385 16.58 4.01 -19.20
CA TYR A 385 16.76 4.42 -17.80
C TYR A 385 15.99 3.52 -16.82
N VAL A 386 15.30 2.49 -17.32
CA VAL A 386 14.47 1.59 -16.50
C VAL A 386 15.30 0.95 -15.39
N GLU A 387 16.48 0.42 -15.71
CA GLU A 387 17.35 -0.22 -14.71
C GLU A 387 17.68 0.73 -13.54
N GLN A 388 18.13 1.95 -13.86
CA GLN A 388 18.45 2.95 -12.84
C GLN A 388 17.24 3.34 -11.99
N LEU A 389 16.06 3.52 -12.62
CA LEU A 389 14.84 3.90 -11.91
C LEU A 389 14.34 2.77 -11.00
N LEU A 390 14.40 1.52 -11.48
CA LEU A 390 13.99 0.34 -10.72
C LEU A 390 14.74 0.24 -9.39
N LEU A 391 16.05 0.50 -9.37
CA LEU A 391 16.85 0.47 -8.14
C LEU A 391 16.32 1.42 -7.05
N GLY A 392 15.94 2.64 -7.41
CA GLY A 392 15.32 3.59 -6.48
C GLY A 392 13.90 3.17 -6.07
N MET A 393 13.13 2.65 -7.03
CA MET A 393 11.75 2.22 -6.79
C MET A 393 11.65 1.04 -5.82
N TYR A 394 12.56 0.07 -5.88
CA TYR A 394 12.56 -1.09 -4.97
C TYR A 394 12.67 -0.68 -3.50
N ARG A 395 13.46 0.36 -3.23
CA ARG A 395 13.66 0.90 -1.88
C ARG A 395 12.48 1.78 -1.47
N ALA A 396 12.05 2.69 -2.34
CA ALA A 396 10.91 3.57 -2.10
C ALA A 396 9.57 2.80 -1.94
N CYS A 397 9.46 1.59 -2.47
CA CYS A 397 8.33 0.70 -2.20
C CYS A 397 8.22 0.28 -0.73
N ASN A 398 9.26 0.43 0.08
CA ASN A 398 9.28 0.10 1.50
C ASN A 398 9.26 1.36 2.40
N ASP A 399 8.86 2.50 1.85
CA ASP A 399 8.77 3.75 2.61
C ASP A 399 7.76 3.66 3.77
N GLU A 400 8.04 4.42 4.83
CA GLU A 400 7.14 4.56 5.98
C GLU A 400 5.86 5.33 5.61
N ASP A 401 5.93 6.25 4.65
CA ASP A 401 4.78 7.01 4.17
C ASP A 401 4.07 6.29 3.01
N ALA A 402 2.84 5.87 3.25
CA ALA A 402 2.02 5.14 2.28
C ALA A 402 1.78 5.92 0.96
N ARG A 403 1.87 7.26 0.96
CA ARG A 403 1.72 8.06 -0.26
C ARG A 403 2.89 7.84 -1.21
N VAL A 404 4.12 7.69 -0.69
CA VAL A 404 5.30 7.35 -1.51
C VAL A 404 5.09 5.98 -2.13
N VAL A 405 4.73 4.98 -1.32
CA VAL A 405 4.50 3.61 -1.79
C VAL A 405 3.42 3.56 -2.88
N ASN A 406 2.29 4.26 -2.69
CA ASN A 406 1.20 4.33 -3.68
C ASN A 406 1.67 4.98 -4.99
N ASN A 407 2.43 6.07 -4.91
CA ASN A 407 2.99 6.72 -6.10
C ASN A 407 3.98 5.80 -6.84
N ILE A 408 4.79 5.00 -6.13
CA ILE A 408 5.69 4.04 -6.78
C ILE A 408 4.91 2.88 -7.43
N GLU A 409 3.86 2.35 -6.78
CA GLU A 409 2.97 1.36 -7.40
C GLU A 409 2.30 1.94 -8.66
N ARG A 410 1.84 3.20 -8.60
CA ARG A 410 1.26 3.91 -9.75
C ARG A 410 2.27 4.15 -10.86
N ALA A 411 3.49 4.60 -10.54
CA ALA A 411 4.56 4.79 -11.51
C ALA A 411 4.92 3.45 -12.19
N SER A 412 5.06 2.38 -11.41
CA SER A 412 5.32 1.03 -11.91
C SER A 412 4.19 0.55 -12.84
N HIS A 413 2.94 0.78 -12.46
CA HIS A 413 1.79 0.47 -13.30
C HIS A 413 1.84 1.24 -14.64
N LEU A 414 2.11 2.55 -14.60
CA LEU A 414 2.26 3.35 -15.82
C LEU A 414 3.45 2.91 -16.68
N MET A 415 4.56 2.50 -16.06
CA MET A 415 5.72 1.98 -16.79
C MET A 415 5.36 0.71 -17.57
N GLY A 416 4.47 -0.13 -17.03
CA GLY A 416 3.95 -1.32 -17.71
C GLY A 416 3.30 -1.03 -19.08
N TYR A 417 2.66 0.12 -19.26
CA TYR A 417 2.05 0.51 -20.54
C TYR A 417 3.08 0.82 -21.62
N PHE A 418 4.28 1.25 -21.23
CA PHE A 418 5.28 1.77 -22.17
C PHE A 418 6.50 0.87 -22.33
N ILE A 419 6.79 0.03 -21.34
CA ILE A 419 7.95 -0.88 -21.33
C ILE A 419 7.48 -2.32 -21.54
N PRO A 420 7.92 -3.02 -22.60
CA PRO A 420 7.55 -4.41 -22.84
C PRO A 420 7.95 -5.34 -21.69
N PRO A 421 7.12 -6.37 -21.36
CA PRO A 421 7.40 -7.33 -20.31
C PRO A 421 8.73 -8.06 -20.40
N THR A 422 9.15 -8.42 -21.61
CA THR A 422 10.46 -9.02 -21.89
C THR A 422 11.62 -8.16 -21.39
N ASN A 423 11.46 -6.84 -21.48
CA ASN A 423 12.53 -5.88 -21.22
C ASN A 423 12.68 -5.62 -19.72
N TYR A 424 11.58 -5.36 -19.01
CA TYR A 424 11.66 -5.21 -17.56
C TYR A 424 11.95 -6.54 -16.86
N TRP A 425 11.45 -7.67 -17.38
CA TRP A 425 11.71 -8.98 -16.78
C TRP A 425 13.19 -9.37 -16.87
N ALA A 426 13.84 -9.08 -18.00
CA ALA A 426 15.28 -9.32 -18.16
C ALA A 426 16.14 -8.53 -17.16
N LEU A 427 15.66 -7.39 -16.66
CA LEU A 427 16.35 -6.59 -15.64
C LEU A 427 16.00 -7.04 -14.22
N ILE A 428 14.73 -7.37 -13.96
CA ILE A 428 14.23 -7.73 -12.63
C ILE A 428 14.66 -9.14 -12.22
N HIS A 429 14.59 -10.11 -13.14
CA HIS A 429 14.79 -11.52 -12.83
C HIS A 429 16.17 -11.81 -12.21
N PRO A 430 17.31 -11.35 -12.79
CA PRO A 430 18.63 -11.61 -12.19
C PRO A 430 18.77 -11.04 -10.77
N ILE A 431 18.23 -9.85 -10.52
CA ILE A 431 18.28 -9.20 -9.20
C ILE A 431 17.48 -10.00 -8.17
N MET A 432 16.31 -10.49 -8.56
CA MET A 432 15.45 -11.29 -7.69
C MET A 432 15.99 -12.71 -7.45
N GLU A 433 16.71 -13.28 -8.42
CA GLU A 433 17.38 -14.57 -8.28
C GLU A 433 18.48 -14.51 -7.21
N ASP A 434 19.24 -13.40 -7.17
CA ASP A 434 20.25 -13.16 -6.14
C ASP A 434 19.64 -12.75 -4.78
N SER A 435 18.65 -11.85 -4.77
CA SER A 435 18.08 -11.29 -3.53
C SER A 435 16.64 -10.79 -3.69
N CYS A 436 15.67 -11.70 -3.71
CA CYS A 436 14.26 -11.34 -3.74
C CYS A 436 13.78 -10.73 -2.41
N HIS A 437 13.02 -9.63 -2.47
CA HIS A 437 12.35 -9.03 -1.32
C HIS A 437 11.02 -8.39 -1.74
N GLN A 438 10.20 -7.97 -0.77
CA GLN A 438 8.83 -7.48 -1.03
C GLN A 438 8.74 -6.30 -2.02
N GLY A 439 9.71 -5.38 -2.01
CA GLY A 439 9.78 -4.27 -2.98
C GLY A 439 9.91 -4.72 -4.43
N HIS A 440 10.69 -5.76 -4.71
CA HIS A 440 10.83 -6.35 -6.06
C HIS A 440 9.49 -6.92 -6.54
N LEU A 441 8.83 -7.71 -5.70
CA LEU A 441 7.51 -8.28 -6.00
C LEU A 441 6.43 -7.22 -6.19
N ARG A 442 6.45 -6.14 -5.40
CA ARG A 442 5.51 -5.02 -5.52
C ARG A 442 5.65 -4.34 -6.89
N VAL A 443 6.87 -3.97 -7.26
CA VAL A 443 7.15 -3.33 -8.56
C VAL A 443 6.81 -4.27 -9.71
N LEU A 444 7.16 -5.56 -9.62
CA LEU A 444 6.83 -6.56 -10.64
C LEU A 444 5.32 -6.72 -10.83
N ALA A 445 4.55 -6.87 -9.73
CA ALA A 445 3.09 -6.96 -9.79
C ALA A 445 2.49 -5.71 -10.46
N SER A 446 2.91 -4.52 -10.05
CA SER A 446 2.43 -3.27 -10.63
C SER A 446 2.81 -3.12 -12.12
N LEU A 447 4.03 -3.44 -12.54
CA LEU A 447 4.44 -3.44 -13.96
C LEU A 447 3.56 -4.39 -14.80
N MET A 448 3.37 -5.63 -14.33
CA MET A 448 2.52 -6.60 -15.01
C MET A 448 1.09 -6.09 -15.14
N SER A 449 0.55 -5.47 -14.07
CA SER A 449 -0.83 -4.97 -14.07
C SER A 449 -1.11 -3.85 -15.10
N GLY A 450 -0.09 -3.11 -15.54
CA GLY A 450 -0.21 -2.10 -16.60
C GLY A 450 0.23 -2.58 -17.98
N SER A 451 0.76 -3.80 -18.08
CA SER A 451 1.29 -4.35 -19.33
C SER A 451 0.18 -4.67 -20.33
N GLU A 452 0.50 -4.59 -21.62
CA GLU A 452 -0.38 -5.09 -22.67
C GLU A 452 -0.50 -6.62 -22.58
N SER A 453 -1.73 -7.13 -22.60
CA SER A 453 -2.04 -8.56 -22.39
C SER A 453 -1.26 -9.49 -23.32
N THR A 454 -1.26 -9.19 -24.63
CA THR A 454 -0.57 -9.96 -25.68
C THR A 454 0.93 -10.05 -25.46
N LEU A 455 1.55 -8.96 -25.00
CA LEU A 455 2.99 -8.91 -24.73
C LEU A 455 3.33 -9.62 -23.41
N LEU A 456 2.49 -9.47 -22.38
CA LEU A 456 2.71 -10.12 -21.09
C LEU A 456 2.62 -11.65 -21.22
N LEU A 457 1.69 -12.17 -22.01
CA LEU A 457 1.52 -13.60 -22.28
C LEU A 457 2.80 -14.29 -22.76
N SER A 458 3.68 -13.58 -23.48
CA SER A 458 4.97 -14.14 -23.91
C SER A 458 5.93 -14.46 -22.75
N SER A 459 5.75 -13.79 -21.61
CA SER A 459 6.65 -13.83 -20.45
C SER A 459 6.04 -14.48 -19.20
N ILE A 460 4.71 -14.71 -19.16
CA ILE A 460 4.05 -15.25 -17.95
C ILE A 460 4.60 -16.60 -17.53
N LYS A 461 5.05 -17.45 -18.47
CA LYS A 461 5.59 -18.77 -18.15
C LYS A 461 6.88 -18.66 -17.33
N THR A 462 7.84 -17.86 -17.79
CA THR A 462 9.11 -17.65 -17.08
C THR A 462 8.89 -16.99 -15.73
N VAL A 463 7.95 -16.03 -15.64
CA VAL A 463 7.60 -15.37 -14.38
C VAL A 463 6.96 -16.37 -13.42
N ALA A 464 5.95 -17.14 -13.85
CA ALA A 464 5.24 -18.08 -13.00
C ALA A 464 6.15 -19.23 -12.54
N ASP A 465 7.03 -19.73 -13.42
CA ASP A 465 8.03 -20.74 -13.09
C ASP A 465 9.02 -20.24 -12.03
N PHE A 466 9.39 -18.96 -12.06
CA PHE A 466 10.20 -18.32 -11.02
C PHE A 466 9.44 -18.16 -9.70
N LEU A 467 8.20 -17.62 -9.75
CA LEU A 467 7.41 -17.36 -8.54
C LEU A 467 7.09 -18.63 -7.75
N GLN A 468 6.91 -19.78 -8.40
CA GLN A 468 6.63 -21.04 -7.72
C GLN A 468 7.84 -21.69 -7.04
N GLN A 469 9.06 -21.19 -7.28
CA GLN A 469 10.26 -21.80 -6.69
C GLN A 469 10.18 -21.80 -5.16
N PRO A 470 10.64 -22.87 -4.48
CA PRO A 470 10.62 -22.95 -3.02
C PRO A 470 11.29 -21.75 -2.32
N SER A 471 12.41 -21.27 -2.85
CA SER A 471 13.15 -20.10 -2.33
C SER A 471 12.33 -18.80 -2.40
N ILE A 472 11.36 -18.73 -3.31
CA ILE A 472 10.54 -17.53 -3.55
C ILE A 472 9.19 -17.63 -2.84
N CYS A 473 8.47 -18.74 -2.99
CA CYS A 473 7.09 -18.84 -2.50
C CYS A 473 6.95 -19.27 -1.03
N ARG A 474 8.01 -19.80 -0.39
CA ARG A 474 7.94 -20.31 1.00
C ARG A 474 8.26 -19.27 2.08
N SER A 475 8.17 -17.98 1.77
CA SER A 475 8.33 -16.89 2.75
C SER A 475 7.23 -16.90 3.81
N ARG A 476 7.55 -16.42 5.02
CA ARG A 476 6.63 -16.27 6.17
C ARG A 476 6.40 -14.80 6.55
N GLU A 477 6.77 -13.87 5.69
CA GLU A 477 6.61 -12.44 5.93
C GLU A 477 5.31 -11.95 5.29
N ALA A 478 4.40 -11.36 6.08
CA ALA A 478 3.05 -11.01 5.62
C ALA A 478 3.05 -10.04 4.42
N VAL A 479 3.93 -9.03 4.44
CA VAL A 479 4.01 -8.04 3.37
C VAL A 479 4.57 -8.67 2.09
N TYR A 480 5.62 -9.48 2.20
CA TYR A 480 6.18 -10.27 1.09
C TYR A 480 5.12 -11.18 0.47
N GLN A 481 4.43 -11.99 1.28
CA GLN A 481 3.37 -12.89 0.82
C GLN A 481 2.25 -12.14 0.11
N THR A 482 1.87 -10.96 0.62
CA THR A 482 0.87 -10.11 -0.03
C THR A 482 1.33 -9.69 -1.43
N GLN A 483 2.59 -9.27 -1.59
CA GLN A 483 3.09 -8.87 -2.92
C GLN A 483 3.25 -10.08 -3.87
N LEU A 484 3.61 -11.24 -3.34
CA LEU A 484 3.65 -12.50 -4.10
C LEU A 484 2.26 -12.86 -4.66
N VAL A 485 1.21 -12.80 -3.82
CA VAL A 485 -0.17 -13.03 -4.26
C VAL A 485 -0.63 -11.95 -5.26
N LYS A 486 -0.23 -10.68 -5.09
CA LYS A 486 -0.48 -9.61 -6.09
C LYS A 486 0.15 -9.91 -7.46
N CYS A 487 1.32 -10.56 -7.50
CA CYS A 487 1.92 -10.98 -8.78
C CYS A 487 1.02 -11.98 -9.50
N CYS A 488 0.54 -13.02 -8.79
CA CYS A 488 -0.43 -13.97 -9.34
C CYS A 488 -1.72 -13.27 -9.79
N GLN A 489 -2.25 -12.37 -8.97
CA GLN A 489 -3.47 -11.61 -9.31
C GLN A 489 -3.28 -10.79 -10.59
N SER A 490 -2.12 -10.15 -10.76
CA SER A 490 -1.81 -9.32 -11.94
C SER A 490 -1.75 -10.15 -13.22
N ILE A 491 -1.18 -11.35 -13.16
CA ILE A 491 -1.19 -12.31 -14.29
C ILE A 491 -2.64 -12.66 -14.65
N LEU A 492 -3.44 -13.08 -13.66
CA LEU A 492 -4.83 -13.49 -13.88
C LEU A 492 -5.70 -12.35 -14.43
N SER A 493 -5.53 -11.12 -13.92
CA SER A 493 -6.37 -9.99 -14.33
C SER A 493 -6.03 -9.43 -15.71
N VAL A 494 -4.74 -9.42 -16.08
CA VAL A 494 -4.31 -8.83 -17.36
C VAL A 494 -4.39 -9.83 -18.51
N CYS A 495 -3.98 -11.08 -18.27
CA CYS A 495 -3.97 -12.12 -19.29
C CYS A 495 -5.32 -12.84 -19.42
N GLY A 496 -6.21 -12.74 -18.42
CA GLY A 496 -7.51 -13.41 -18.45
C GLY A 496 -7.39 -14.90 -18.79
N LYS A 497 -8.28 -15.40 -19.65
CA LYS A 497 -8.33 -16.81 -20.06
C LYS A 497 -7.03 -17.33 -20.69
N ASP A 498 -6.22 -16.46 -21.27
CA ASP A 498 -4.96 -16.88 -21.90
C ASP A 498 -3.89 -17.28 -20.87
N SER A 499 -4.08 -16.96 -19.58
CA SER A 499 -3.18 -17.41 -18.50
C SER A 499 -3.42 -18.83 -17.99
N VAL A 500 -4.35 -19.60 -18.59
CA VAL A 500 -4.57 -21.04 -18.27
C VAL A 500 -3.27 -21.85 -18.36
N VAL A 501 -2.33 -21.45 -19.22
CA VAL A 501 -1.04 -22.14 -19.42
C VAL A 501 -0.12 -22.14 -18.19
N VAL A 502 -0.37 -21.27 -17.19
CA VAL A 502 0.41 -21.19 -15.94
C VAL A 502 -0.43 -21.50 -14.68
N SER A 503 -1.62 -22.06 -14.85
CA SER A 503 -2.52 -22.33 -13.71
C SER A 503 -1.93 -23.26 -12.66
N GLN A 504 -1.12 -24.24 -13.06
CA GLN A 504 -0.42 -25.13 -12.11
C GLN A 504 0.55 -24.33 -11.22
N GLN A 505 1.36 -23.45 -11.81
CA GLN A 505 2.32 -22.62 -11.10
C GLN A 505 1.61 -21.64 -10.16
N ILE A 506 0.54 -20.99 -10.62
CA ILE A 506 -0.26 -20.09 -9.79
C ILE A 506 -0.92 -20.85 -8.64
N PHE A 507 -1.48 -22.04 -8.89
CA PHE A 507 -2.01 -22.89 -7.83
C PHE A 507 -0.93 -23.22 -6.79
N ASN A 508 0.29 -23.59 -7.22
CA ASN A 508 1.40 -23.89 -6.33
C ASN A 508 1.75 -22.71 -5.41
N VAL A 509 1.86 -21.50 -5.98
CA VAL A 509 2.15 -20.28 -5.23
C VAL A 509 1.05 -19.96 -4.24
N LEU A 510 -0.22 -19.98 -4.67
CA LEU A 510 -1.36 -19.61 -3.83
C LEU A 510 -1.60 -20.62 -2.70
N SER A 511 -1.50 -21.92 -2.97
CA SER A 511 -1.60 -22.96 -1.94
C SER A 511 -0.45 -22.88 -0.94
N THR A 512 0.75 -22.53 -1.39
CA THR A 512 1.91 -22.32 -0.50
C THR A 512 1.74 -21.07 0.37
N ALA A 513 1.31 -19.96 -0.21
CA ALA A 513 1.01 -18.73 0.52
C ALA A 513 -0.10 -18.95 1.56
N LEU A 514 -1.11 -19.76 1.23
CA LEU A 514 -2.17 -20.14 2.14
C LEU A 514 -1.67 -20.99 3.31
N ALA A 515 -0.76 -21.94 3.04
CA ALA A 515 -0.21 -22.84 4.03
C ALA A 515 0.74 -22.16 5.03
N LEU A 516 1.44 -21.13 4.56
CA LEU A 516 2.44 -20.40 5.32
C LEU A 516 1.97 -19.00 5.75
N ALA A 517 0.69 -18.69 5.56
CA ALA A 517 0.11 -17.37 5.78
C ALA A 517 0.51 -16.82 7.16
N ALA A 518 1.13 -15.65 7.16
CA ALA A 518 1.57 -14.96 8.37
C ALA A 518 0.45 -14.15 9.05
N SER A 519 -0.66 -13.90 8.34
CA SER A 519 -1.84 -13.20 8.84
C SER A 519 -3.12 -13.67 8.14
N ASP A 520 -4.26 -13.42 8.78
CA ASP A 520 -5.59 -13.69 8.23
C ASP A 520 -5.85 -12.94 6.91
N ASP A 521 -5.26 -11.74 6.76
CA ASP A 521 -5.40 -10.94 5.54
C ASP A 521 -4.71 -11.61 4.35
N VAL A 522 -3.50 -12.17 4.55
CA VAL A 522 -2.82 -12.97 3.52
C VAL A 522 -3.65 -14.21 3.18
N GLN A 523 -4.18 -14.89 4.19
CA GLN A 523 -5.00 -16.08 4.00
C GLN A 523 -6.24 -15.78 3.14
N LYS A 524 -7.00 -14.74 3.49
CA LYS A 524 -8.19 -14.29 2.73
C LYS A 524 -7.82 -13.85 1.32
N PHE A 525 -6.71 -13.14 1.15
CA PHE A 525 -6.29 -12.66 -0.17
C PHE A 525 -5.87 -13.82 -1.10
N ALA A 526 -5.15 -14.81 -0.56
CA ALA A 526 -4.82 -16.03 -1.30
C ALA A 526 -6.08 -16.83 -1.69
N GLN A 527 -7.05 -16.97 -0.78
CA GLN A 527 -8.35 -17.62 -1.06
C GLN A 527 -9.17 -16.88 -2.12
N GLY A 528 -9.22 -15.55 -2.06
CA GLY A 528 -9.86 -14.73 -3.08
C GLY A 528 -9.21 -14.91 -4.45
N THR A 529 -7.88 -14.97 -4.48
CA THR A 529 -7.13 -15.18 -5.73
C THR A 529 -7.28 -16.61 -6.27
N LEU A 530 -7.38 -17.63 -5.40
CA LEU A 530 -7.76 -18.99 -5.80
C LEU A 530 -9.17 -19.03 -6.41
N SER A 531 -10.10 -18.22 -5.90
CA SER A 531 -11.45 -18.10 -6.47
C SER A 531 -11.43 -17.48 -7.88
N ASN A 532 -10.50 -16.55 -8.13
CA ASN A 532 -10.27 -16.00 -9.47
C ASN A 532 -9.68 -17.07 -10.41
N LEU A 533 -8.70 -17.84 -9.96
CA LEU A 533 -8.15 -18.97 -10.72
C LEU A 533 -9.22 -20.02 -11.05
N LYS A 534 -10.09 -20.34 -10.08
CA LYS A 534 -11.26 -21.22 -10.25
C LYS A 534 -12.21 -20.72 -11.33
N THR A 535 -12.43 -19.41 -11.40
CA THR A 535 -13.29 -18.78 -12.43
C THR A 535 -12.62 -18.82 -13.80
N LEU A 536 -11.31 -18.59 -13.86
CA LEU A 536 -10.54 -18.64 -15.11
C LEU A 536 -10.50 -20.05 -15.72
N GLU A 537 -10.39 -21.08 -14.88
CA GLU A 537 -10.43 -22.49 -15.27
C GLU A 537 -11.84 -23.01 -15.59
N ASP A 538 -12.85 -22.12 -15.58
CA ASP A 538 -14.26 -22.44 -15.80
C ASP A 538 -14.77 -23.59 -14.90
N LEU A 539 -14.28 -23.68 -13.65
CA LEU A 539 -14.67 -24.70 -12.68
C LEU A 539 -15.89 -24.26 -11.87
N GLU A 540 -16.54 -25.17 -11.14
CA GLU A 540 -17.70 -24.83 -10.29
C GLU A 540 -17.27 -24.47 -8.87
N LYS A 541 -16.40 -25.29 -8.26
CA LYS A 541 -15.96 -25.15 -6.87
C LYS A 541 -14.44 -24.98 -6.79
N VAL A 542 -13.98 -24.29 -5.75
CA VAL A 542 -12.53 -24.15 -5.47
C VAL A 542 -11.88 -25.52 -5.22
N SER A 543 -12.61 -26.50 -4.67
CA SER A 543 -12.14 -27.87 -4.50
C SER A 543 -11.80 -28.58 -5.83
N ASP A 544 -12.38 -28.15 -6.95
CA ASP A 544 -12.06 -28.71 -8.26
C ASP A 544 -10.66 -28.29 -8.75
N LEU A 545 -10.12 -27.17 -8.27
CA LEU A 545 -8.71 -26.83 -8.52
C LEU A 545 -7.78 -27.87 -7.92
N TYR A 546 -8.09 -28.37 -6.72
CA TYR A 546 -7.28 -29.40 -6.07
C TYR A 546 -7.36 -30.72 -6.85
N LYS A 547 -8.52 -31.07 -7.44
CA LYS A 547 -8.62 -32.26 -8.31
C LYS A 547 -7.67 -32.17 -9.50
N LYS A 548 -7.52 -30.97 -10.08
CA LYS A 548 -6.72 -30.75 -11.29
C LYS A 548 -5.23 -30.57 -11.01
N PHE A 549 -4.87 -29.82 -9.97
CA PHE A 549 -3.51 -29.29 -9.79
C PHE A 549 -2.79 -29.75 -8.51
N MET A 550 -3.46 -30.48 -7.60
CA MET A 550 -2.83 -30.85 -6.32
C MET A 550 -1.70 -31.87 -6.47
N ARG A 551 -1.84 -32.84 -7.38
CA ARG A 551 -0.94 -34.00 -7.44
C ARG A 551 0.54 -33.63 -7.66
N PRO A 552 0.91 -32.73 -8.59
CA PRO A 552 2.30 -32.32 -8.77
C PRO A 552 2.90 -31.65 -7.53
N LEU A 553 2.14 -30.75 -6.88
CA LEU A 553 2.59 -30.10 -5.64
C LEU A 553 2.74 -31.09 -4.48
N LEU A 554 1.81 -32.05 -4.39
CA LEU A 554 1.85 -33.09 -3.38
C LEU A 554 3.09 -33.98 -3.52
N LEU A 555 3.46 -34.32 -4.75
CA LEU A 555 4.69 -35.07 -5.05
C LEU A 555 5.94 -34.31 -4.59
N ASP A 556 6.02 -33.01 -4.89
CA ASP A 556 7.16 -32.16 -4.51
C ASP A 556 7.38 -32.14 -2.99
N VAL A 557 6.31 -31.87 -2.23
CA VAL A 557 6.42 -31.75 -0.77
C VAL A 557 6.61 -33.10 -0.07
N SER A 558 6.22 -34.21 -0.70
CA SER A 558 6.29 -35.57 -0.12
C SER A 558 7.64 -36.25 -0.29
N SER A 559 8.70 -35.52 -0.65
CA SER A 559 10.03 -36.09 -0.94
C SER A 559 10.78 -36.62 0.29
N SER A 560 10.64 -35.98 1.46
CA SER A 560 11.34 -36.40 2.69
C SER A 560 10.49 -36.23 3.98
N PRO A 561 9.31 -36.87 4.07
CA PRO A 561 8.37 -36.71 5.18
C PRO A 561 8.90 -37.15 6.55
N GLU A 562 9.84 -38.09 6.59
CA GLU A 562 10.48 -38.57 7.82
C GLU A 562 11.32 -37.50 8.52
N LEU A 563 11.78 -36.48 7.79
CA LEU A 563 12.59 -35.37 8.32
C LEU A 563 11.75 -34.17 8.75
N TRP A 564 10.42 -34.25 8.64
CA TRP A 564 9.55 -33.12 8.95
C TRP A 564 9.56 -32.75 10.43
N THR A 565 9.54 -31.44 10.66
CA THR A 565 9.31 -30.81 11.96
C THR A 565 8.08 -29.90 11.90
N VAL A 566 7.71 -29.34 13.04
CA VAL A 566 6.62 -28.36 13.14
C VAL A 566 6.91 -27.03 12.43
N HIS A 567 8.13 -26.82 11.96
CA HIS A 567 8.53 -25.62 11.21
C HIS A 567 8.76 -25.88 9.72
N CYS A 568 8.79 -27.14 9.27
CA CYS A 568 8.97 -27.48 7.85
C CYS A 568 7.82 -26.94 6.99
N PRO A 569 8.08 -26.12 5.95
CA PRO A 569 7.06 -25.65 5.03
C PRO A 569 6.31 -26.76 4.30
N GLU A 570 7.01 -27.82 3.91
CA GLU A 570 6.48 -28.97 3.17
C GLU A 570 5.31 -29.62 3.92
N ARG A 571 5.49 -29.79 5.23
CA ARG A 571 4.46 -30.34 6.12
C ARG A 571 3.26 -29.42 6.26
N GLN A 572 3.45 -28.08 6.26
CA GLN A 572 2.33 -27.14 6.25
C GLN A 572 1.57 -27.18 4.93
N ILE A 573 2.29 -27.16 3.81
CA ILE A 573 1.70 -27.22 2.48
C ILE A 573 0.91 -28.52 2.35
N PHE A 574 1.51 -29.65 2.72
CA PHE A 574 0.83 -30.95 2.78
C PHE A 574 -0.45 -30.87 3.62
N GLN A 575 -0.37 -30.40 4.86
CA GLN A 575 -1.52 -30.26 5.76
C GLN A 575 -2.64 -29.40 5.15
N THR A 576 -2.30 -28.26 4.54
CA THR A 576 -3.25 -27.36 3.88
C THR A 576 -3.90 -28.01 2.67
N LEU A 577 -3.14 -28.75 1.86
CA LEU A 577 -3.69 -29.53 0.74
C LEU A 577 -4.67 -30.58 1.24
N MET A 578 -4.35 -31.30 2.33
CA MET A 578 -5.27 -32.28 2.91
C MET A 578 -6.59 -31.65 3.36
N LEU A 579 -6.51 -30.53 4.09
CA LEU A 579 -7.69 -29.90 4.71
C LEU A 579 -8.59 -29.17 3.70
N ASN A 580 -8.02 -28.65 2.60
CA ASN A 580 -8.77 -27.81 1.66
C ASN A 580 -9.18 -28.53 0.36
N SER A 581 -8.64 -29.72 0.09
CA SER A 581 -8.89 -30.47 -1.14
C SER A 581 -10.31 -31.05 -1.24
N GLY A 582 -11.00 -31.22 -0.10
CA GLY A 582 -12.34 -31.82 -0.07
C GLY A 582 -12.32 -33.21 -0.75
N PRO A 583 -13.29 -33.53 -1.64
CA PRO A 583 -13.31 -34.83 -2.32
C PRO A 583 -12.10 -35.16 -3.20
N ALA A 584 -11.30 -34.17 -3.58
CA ALA A 584 -10.10 -34.37 -4.39
C ALA A 584 -9.00 -35.19 -3.68
N ILE A 585 -9.10 -35.31 -2.35
CA ILE A 585 -8.20 -36.10 -1.52
C ILE A 585 -8.18 -37.59 -1.95
N SER A 586 -9.34 -38.14 -2.34
CA SER A 586 -9.49 -39.55 -2.74
C SER A 586 -8.60 -39.95 -3.92
N ALA A 587 -8.37 -39.05 -4.87
CA ALA A 587 -7.57 -39.32 -6.05
C ALA A 587 -6.05 -39.36 -5.77
N ASN A 588 -5.63 -39.02 -4.55
CA ASN A 588 -4.22 -38.88 -4.17
C ASN A 588 -3.83 -39.70 -2.93
N LEU A 589 -4.69 -40.63 -2.52
CA LEU A 589 -4.46 -41.48 -1.35
C LEU A 589 -3.20 -42.35 -1.48
N ASP A 590 -2.83 -42.71 -2.70
CA ASP A 590 -1.61 -43.44 -3.06
C ASP A 590 -0.32 -42.71 -2.65
N LEU A 591 -0.34 -41.38 -2.65
CA LEU A 591 0.77 -40.53 -2.18
C LEU A 591 0.60 -40.13 -0.73
N MET A 592 -0.64 -39.84 -0.30
CA MET A 592 -0.89 -39.32 1.05
C MET A 592 -0.61 -40.34 2.15
N ILE A 593 -0.97 -41.62 1.98
CA ILE A 593 -0.72 -42.62 3.04
C ILE A 593 0.77 -42.85 3.24
N PRO A 594 1.59 -43.10 2.21
CA PRO A 594 3.02 -43.29 2.42
C PRO A 594 3.65 -42.07 3.11
N THR A 595 3.25 -40.86 2.72
CA THR A 595 3.71 -39.61 3.35
C THR A 595 3.30 -39.52 4.82
N LEU A 596 2.05 -39.83 5.16
CA LEU A 596 1.59 -39.87 6.56
C LEU A 596 2.27 -40.97 7.36
N THR A 597 2.43 -42.17 6.79
CA THR A 597 3.09 -43.30 7.44
C THR A 597 4.54 -42.97 7.73
N ALA A 598 5.27 -42.39 6.77
CA ALA A 598 6.66 -42.00 6.95
C ALA A 598 6.84 -40.86 7.96
N SER A 599 5.99 -39.83 7.93
CA SER A 599 6.06 -38.70 8.87
C SER A 599 5.62 -39.04 10.29
N LEU A 600 4.66 -39.95 10.47
CA LEU A 600 4.12 -40.36 11.77
C LEU A 600 4.82 -41.60 12.36
N LYS A 601 5.94 -42.04 11.79
CA LYS A 601 6.77 -43.13 12.32
C LYS A 601 7.16 -42.87 13.79
N PRO A 602 7.14 -43.88 14.68
CA PRO A 602 7.51 -43.73 16.08
C PRO A 602 8.90 -43.10 16.32
N GLU A 603 9.82 -43.27 15.37
CA GLU A 603 11.20 -42.77 15.39
C GLU A 603 11.29 -41.23 15.26
N ASN A 604 10.32 -40.58 14.59
CA ASN A 604 10.29 -39.12 14.53
C ASN A 604 9.96 -38.54 15.92
N GLN A 605 10.84 -37.70 16.45
CA GLN A 605 10.74 -37.21 17.83
C GLN A 605 9.91 -35.93 17.97
N ASP A 606 9.51 -35.27 16.88
CA ASP A 606 8.70 -34.05 16.92
C ASP A 606 7.23 -34.38 17.19
N ALA A 607 6.87 -34.38 18.47
CA ALA A 607 5.52 -34.68 18.90
C ALA A 607 4.49 -33.60 18.54
N GLU A 608 4.89 -32.32 18.45
CA GLU A 608 3.97 -31.25 18.07
C GLU A 608 3.55 -31.38 16.61
N MET A 609 4.51 -31.67 15.73
CA MET A 609 4.26 -31.97 14.33
C MET A 609 3.28 -33.15 14.18
N LYS A 610 3.55 -34.26 14.90
CA LYS A 610 2.68 -35.45 14.89
C LYS A 610 1.27 -35.14 15.36
N LEU A 611 1.11 -34.38 16.44
CA LEU A 611 -0.19 -33.96 16.95
C LEU A 611 -0.96 -33.16 15.89
N LYS A 612 -0.32 -32.22 15.18
CA LYS A 612 -0.97 -31.42 14.12
C LYS A 612 -1.42 -32.27 12.94
N LEU A 613 -0.59 -33.20 12.48
CA LEU A 613 -0.96 -34.12 11.39
C LEU A 613 -2.10 -35.05 11.81
N LEU A 614 -2.01 -35.70 12.98
CA LEU A 614 -3.08 -36.57 13.50
C LEU A 614 -4.39 -35.82 13.73
N THR A 615 -4.33 -34.57 14.20
CA THR A 615 -5.53 -33.73 14.32
C THR A 615 -6.15 -33.46 12.95
N SER A 616 -5.34 -33.20 11.93
CA SER A 616 -5.83 -32.98 10.57
C SER A 616 -6.45 -34.25 9.98
N VAL A 617 -5.84 -35.41 10.24
CA VAL A 617 -6.41 -36.72 9.87
C VAL A 617 -7.75 -36.94 10.57
N ALA A 618 -7.85 -36.65 11.88
CA ALA A 618 -9.11 -36.75 12.62
C ALA A 618 -10.21 -35.86 12.02
N ILE A 619 -9.89 -34.60 11.67
CA ILE A 619 -10.84 -33.66 11.05
C ILE A 619 -11.36 -34.20 9.71
N ILE A 620 -10.49 -34.77 8.89
CA ILE A 620 -10.87 -35.33 7.59
C ILE A 620 -11.78 -36.55 7.78
N LEU A 621 -11.42 -37.45 8.70
CA LEU A 621 -12.18 -38.66 9.00
C LEU A 621 -13.55 -38.37 9.64
N GLN A 622 -13.69 -37.28 10.40
CA GLN A 622 -14.96 -36.86 10.98
C GLN A 622 -15.88 -36.19 9.96
N ASN A 623 -15.33 -35.49 8.97
CA ASN A 623 -16.08 -34.81 7.91
C ASN A 623 -16.24 -35.68 6.64
N ALA A 624 -16.30 -36.99 6.84
CA ALA A 624 -16.30 -37.98 5.78
C ALA A 624 -17.50 -37.76 4.81
N ASP A 625 -18.69 -37.48 5.34
CA ASP A 625 -19.91 -37.25 4.54
C ASP A 625 -19.78 -36.07 3.56
N ASN A 626 -19.00 -35.04 3.91
CA ASN A 626 -18.74 -33.86 3.09
C ASN A 626 -17.54 -34.02 2.14
N THR A 627 -16.72 -35.05 2.33
CA THR A 627 -15.58 -35.37 1.46
C THR A 627 -15.96 -36.33 0.33
N HIS A 628 -17.19 -36.84 0.24
CA HIS A 628 -17.68 -37.71 -0.87
C HIS A 628 -16.70 -38.81 -1.33
N CYS A 629 -15.77 -39.24 -0.48
CA CYS A 629 -14.74 -40.22 -0.85
C CYS A 629 -15.23 -41.68 -0.72
N ILE A 630 -16.45 -41.90 -0.22
CA ILE A 630 -16.69 -43.03 0.72
C ILE A 630 -17.42 -44.22 0.10
N ASP A 631 -17.92 -44.12 -1.13
CA ASP A 631 -18.63 -45.23 -1.77
C ASP A 631 -17.77 -46.02 -2.78
N THR A 632 -16.44 -45.98 -2.64
CA THR A 632 -15.55 -46.73 -3.53
C THR A 632 -15.06 -48.05 -2.91
N PRO A 633 -15.02 -49.16 -3.67
CA PRO A 633 -14.46 -50.46 -3.21
C PRO A 633 -12.99 -50.41 -2.78
N VAL A 634 -12.30 -49.30 -3.08
CA VAL A 634 -10.88 -49.06 -2.80
C VAL A 634 -10.66 -48.56 -1.36
N MET A 635 -11.72 -48.19 -0.64
CA MET A 635 -11.63 -47.60 0.69
C MET A 635 -11.22 -48.60 1.78
N ASP A 636 -11.66 -49.87 1.72
CA ASP A 636 -11.34 -50.84 2.79
C ASP A 636 -9.84 -51.19 2.86
N PRO A 637 -9.14 -51.51 1.73
CA PRO A 637 -7.69 -51.67 1.75
C PRO A 637 -6.94 -50.41 2.20
N PHE A 638 -7.49 -49.24 1.86
CA PHE A 638 -6.94 -47.94 2.23
C PHE A 638 -7.03 -47.67 3.74
N LEU A 639 -8.20 -47.87 4.34
CA LEU A 639 -8.41 -47.71 5.78
C LEU A 639 -7.53 -48.68 6.55
N LEU A 640 -7.42 -49.93 6.07
CA LEU A 640 -6.52 -50.92 6.65
C LEU A 640 -5.05 -50.47 6.61
N SER A 641 -4.60 -49.84 5.52
CA SER A 641 -3.25 -49.28 5.42
C SER A 641 -3.00 -48.14 6.42
N ILE A 642 -3.97 -47.25 6.63
CA ILE A 642 -3.87 -46.20 7.66
C ILE A 642 -3.86 -46.82 9.07
N ILE A 643 -4.73 -47.80 9.32
CA ILE A 643 -4.80 -48.47 10.62
C ILE A 643 -3.45 -49.15 10.94
N LYS A 644 -2.89 -49.90 9.98
CA LYS A 644 -1.60 -50.60 10.12
C LYS A 644 -0.41 -49.64 10.19
N GLY A 645 -0.34 -48.66 9.29
CA GLY A 645 0.84 -47.81 9.09
C GLY A 645 0.90 -46.56 9.97
N VAL A 646 -0.26 -46.01 10.35
CA VAL A 646 -0.33 -44.74 11.10
C VAL A 646 -0.91 -44.94 12.50
N ILE A 647 -2.06 -45.60 12.62
CA ILE A 647 -2.77 -45.68 13.90
C ILE A 647 -2.07 -46.62 14.87
N ALA A 648 -1.91 -47.90 14.51
CA ALA A 648 -1.36 -48.92 15.41
C ALA A 648 0.00 -48.53 16.01
N PRO A 649 0.99 -48.02 15.24
CA PRO A 649 2.29 -47.62 15.80
C PRO A 649 2.22 -46.44 16.78
N ASN A 650 1.23 -45.54 16.61
CA ASN A 650 1.07 -44.34 17.44
C ASN A 650 0.12 -44.56 18.64
N LEU A 651 -0.54 -45.72 18.73
CA LEU A 651 -1.30 -46.15 19.91
C LEU A 651 -0.46 -46.84 20.98
N VAL A 652 0.75 -47.31 20.62
CA VAL A 652 1.63 -48.03 21.56
C VAL A 652 1.96 -47.15 22.77
N TRP A 653 1.74 -47.70 23.96
CA TRP A 653 1.94 -46.98 25.22
C TRP A 653 3.39 -46.50 25.40
N LYS A 654 3.53 -45.24 25.80
CA LYS A 654 4.79 -44.61 26.21
C LYS A 654 4.53 -43.64 27.36
N ALA A 655 5.49 -43.50 28.27
CA ALA A 655 5.34 -42.60 29.41
C ALA A 655 5.34 -41.11 28.99
N GLY A 656 4.63 -40.28 29.74
CA GLY A 656 4.63 -38.82 29.60
C GLY A 656 3.36 -38.23 28.97
N ARG A 657 3.04 -36.98 29.34
CA ARG A 657 1.82 -36.27 28.91
C ARG A 657 1.72 -36.09 27.40
N THR A 658 2.85 -35.85 26.73
CA THR A 658 2.89 -35.70 25.27
C THR A 658 2.55 -37.01 24.56
N ALA A 659 3.05 -38.14 25.06
CA ALA A 659 2.73 -39.45 24.52
C ALA A 659 1.26 -39.83 24.80
N GLU A 660 0.72 -39.47 25.97
CA GLU A 660 -0.70 -39.61 26.28
C GLU A 660 -1.59 -38.81 25.31
N ALA A 661 -1.23 -37.55 25.02
CA ALA A 661 -1.96 -36.72 24.08
C ALA A 661 -1.95 -37.30 22.65
N LEU A 662 -0.79 -37.80 22.19
CA LEU A 662 -0.64 -38.49 20.90
C LEU A 662 -1.54 -39.73 20.81
N ARG A 663 -1.56 -40.57 21.86
CA ARG A 663 -2.46 -41.73 21.89
C ARG A 663 -3.93 -41.31 21.90
N THR A 664 -4.28 -40.27 22.65
CA THR A 664 -5.65 -39.75 22.74
C THR A 664 -6.18 -39.31 21.37
N ILE A 665 -5.39 -38.53 20.60
CA ILE A 665 -5.82 -38.12 19.25
C ILE A 665 -5.80 -39.30 18.27
N THR A 666 -4.86 -40.23 18.42
CA THR A 666 -4.76 -41.41 17.54
C THR A 666 -5.95 -42.36 17.75
N VAL A 667 -6.37 -42.60 19.00
CA VAL A 667 -7.57 -43.42 19.27
C VAL A 667 -8.84 -42.70 18.86
N SER A 668 -8.86 -41.37 18.91
CA SER A 668 -9.96 -40.59 18.31
C SER A 668 -10.02 -40.81 16.79
N CYS A 669 -8.88 -40.87 16.08
CA CYS A 669 -8.86 -41.20 14.65
C CYS A 669 -9.42 -42.60 14.39
N LEU A 670 -8.99 -43.59 15.19
CA LEU A 670 -9.50 -44.96 15.11
C LEU A 670 -11.02 -44.99 15.30
N LEU A 671 -11.51 -44.31 16.35
CA LEU A 671 -12.94 -44.26 16.64
C LEU A 671 -13.72 -43.63 15.49
N SER A 672 -13.23 -42.53 14.90
CA SER A 672 -13.86 -41.90 13.74
C SER A 672 -13.92 -42.84 12.52
N ILE A 673 -12.87 -43.63 12.27
CA ILE A 673 -12.92 -44.66 11.20
C ILE A 673 -14.02 -45.68 11.47
N LEU A 674 -14.04 -46.23 12.69
CA LEU A 674 -14.98 -47.28 13.08
C LEU A 674 -16.43 -46.81 13.11
N GLN A 675 -16.68 -45.56 13.53
CA GLN A 675 -18.01 -44.96 13.59
C GLN A 675 -18.54 -44.59 12.20
N THR A 676 -17.73 -43.93 11.38
CA THR A 676 -18.21 -43.34 10.13
C THR A 676 -18.24 -44.35 8.98
N HIS A 677 -17.25 -45.23 8.88
CA HIS A 677 -17.15 -46.18 7.75
C HIS A 677 -17.64 -47.58 8.11
N GLY A 678 -17.55 -47.94 9.40
CA GLY A 678 -17.68 -49.32 9.85
C GLY A 678 -16.55 -50.20 9.33
N VAL A 679 -16.61 -51.50 9.64
CA VAL A 679 -15.68 -52.50 9.12
C VAL A 679 -16.47 -53.44 8.21
N ARG A 680 -16.07 -53.54 6.94
CA ARG A 680 -16.86 -54.21 5.89
C ARG A 680 -16.20 -55.47 5.32
N ASN A 681 -14.92 -55.69 5.58
CA ASN A 681 -14.15 -56.83 5.09
C ASN A 681 -13.57 -57.68 6.25
N GLU A 682 -13.46 -58.99 6.01
CA GLU A 682 -12.95 -59.94 7.00
C GLU A 682 -11.49 -59.67 7.40
N GLU A 683 -10.62 -59.30 6.46
CA GLU A 683 -9.20 -59.05 6.74
C GLU A 683 -8.99 -57.90 7.73
N THR A 684 -9.72 -56.78 7.57
CA THR A 684 -9.63 -55.66 8.52
C THR A 684 -10.18 -56.06 9.87
N THR A 685 -11.31 -56.77 9.91
CA THR A 685 -11.89 -57.27 11.17
C THR A 685 -10.91 -58.17 11.92
N GLU A 686 -10.27 -59.12 11.22
CA GLU A 686 -9.26 -60.01 11.80
C GLU A 686 -8.07 -59.23 12.35
N TYR A 687 -7.52 -58.27 11.60
CA TYR A 687 -6.44 -57.41 12.10
C TYR A 687 -6.86 -56.58 13.33
N LEU A 688 -8.07 -56.01 13.33
CA LEU A 688 -8.59 -55.24 14.45
C LEU A 688 -8.73 -56.10 15.72
N VAL A 689 -9.25 -57.32 15.58
CA VAL A 689 -9.45 -58.24 16.70
C VAL A 689 -8.11 -58.78 17.20
N ASP A 690 -7.27 -59.31 16.31
CA ASP A 690 -6.09 -60.07 16.72
C ASP A 690 -4.89 -59.16 17.06
N SER A 691 -4.68 -58.09 16.27
CA SER A 691 -3.50 -57.23 16.38
C SER A 691 -3.77 -55.92 17.10
N LEU A 692 -4.91 -55.26 16.85
CA LEU A 692 -5.18 -53.93 17.39
C LEU A 692 -5.82 -53.97 18.79
N THR A 693 -6.72 -54.91 19.06
CA THR A 693 -7.40 -55.06 20.37
C THR A 693 -6.42 -55.11 21.54
N PRO A 694 -5.31 -55.89 21.50
CA PRO A 694 -4.34 -55.88 22.59
C PRO A 694 -3.78 -54.48 22.90
N ILE A 695 -3.54 -53.67 21.87
CA ILE A 695 -3.05 -52.29 22.02
C ILE A 695 -4.16 -51.40 22.59
N VAL A 696 -5.38 -51.48 22.07
CA VAL A 696 -6.53 -50.70 22.54
C VAL A 696 -6.86 -51.02 23.99
N LEU A 697 -6.71 -52.27 24.44
CA LEU A 697 -6.91 -52.65 25.84
C LEU A 697 -5.93 -51.94 26.77
N THR A 698 -4.68 -51.68 26.35
CA THR A 698 -3.75 -50.87 27.16
C THR A 698 -4.23 -49.43 27.34
N LEU A 699 -5.03 -48.91 26.41
CA LEU A 699 -5.57 -47.56 26.46
C LEU A 699 -6.87 -47.46 27.28
N VAL A 700 -7.58 -48.57 27.47
CA VAL A 700 -8.71 -48.65 28.40
C VAL A 700 -8.26 -48.33 29.82
N GLU A 701 -7.01 -48.64 30.17
CA GLU A 701 -6.41 -48.33 31.47
C GLU A 701 -5.58 -47.02 31.46
N ASP A 702 -5.65 -46.20 30.40
CA ASP A 702 -4.86 -44.97 30.25
C ASP A 702 -5.27 -43.88 31.26
N SER A 703 -4.35 -42.99 31.63
CA SER A 703 -4.60 -41.89 32.56
C SER A 703 -5.58 -40.85 32.00
N ALA A 704 -5.58 -40.61 30.68
CA ALA A 704 -6.51 -39.67 30.06
C ALA A 704 -7.94 -40.23 29.94
N LYS A 705 -8.94 -39.52 30.50
CA LYS A 705 -10.38 -39.83 30.35
C LYS A 705 -10.76 -40.14 28.91
N LYS A 706 -10.40 -39.25 27.97
CA LYS A 706 -10.75 -39.39 26.55
C LYS A 706 -10.13 -40.63 25.91
N SER A 707 -8.89 -40.98 26.28
CA SER A 707 -8.27 -42.22 25.81
C SER A 707 -9.07 -43.43 26.25
N ARG A 708 -9.44 -43.52 27.52
CA ARG A 708 -10.27 -44.63 28.04
C ARG A 708 -11.62 -44.69 27.35
N LEU A 709 -12.33 -43.57 27.28
CA LEU A 709 -13.65 -43.46 26.66
C LEU A 709 -13.63 -43.89 25.19
N TYR A 710 -12.74 -43.31 24.39
CA TYR A 710 -12.65 -43.60 22.96
C TYR A 710 -12.16 -45.04 22.70
N SER A 711 -11.35 -45.59 23.58
CA SER A 711 -10.94 -47.00 23.52
C SER A 711 -12.11 -47.94 23.78
N CYS A 712 -12.92 -47.67 24.81
CA CYS A 712 -14.14 -48.46 25.07
C CYS A 712 -15.13 -48.38 23.91
N HIS A 713 -15.36 -47.20 23.33
CA HIS A 713 -16.20 -47.10 22.13
C HIS A 713 -15.60 -47.85 20.95
N SER A 714 -14.29 -47.74 20.71
CA SER A 714 -13.61 -48.46 19.63
C SER A 714 -13.76 -49.97 19.80
N LEU A 715 -13.59 -50.50 21.02
CA LEU A 715 -13.82 -51.91 21.33
C LEU A 715 -15.26 -52.33 21.04
N CYS A 716 -16.24 -51.51 21.41
CA CYS A 716 -17.64 -51.76 21.11
C CYS A 716 -17.87 -51.97 19.60
N HIS A 717 -17.32 -51.08 18.76
CA HIS A 717 -17.41 -51.21 17.30
C HIS A 717 -16.66 -52.43 16.75
N ILE A 718 -15.46 -52.71 17.27
CA ILE A 718 -14.66 -53.88 16.87
C ILE A 718 -15.40 -55.18 17.20
N ILE A 719 -15.96 -55.31 18.41
CA ILE A 719 -16.73 -56.49 18.85
C ILE A 719 -17.96 -56.67 17.95
N CYS A 720 -18.73 -55.62 17.72
CA CYS A 720 -19.90 -55.68 16.85
C CYS A 720 -19.55 -56.11 15.42
N ALA A 721 -18.43 -55.64 14.88
CA ALA A 721 -17.95 -56.06 13.56
C ALA A 721 -17.50 -57.53 13.57
N ALA A 722 -16.75 -57.94 14.59
CA ALA A 722 -16.26 -59.31 14.75
C ALA A 722 -17.39 -60.33 14.91
N GLN A 723 -18.44 -59.98 15.64
CA GLN A 723 -19.64 -60.81 15.80
C GLN A 723 -20.39 -60.99 14.48
N LYS A 724 -20.60 -59.91 13.73
CA LYS A 724 -21.28 -59.96 12.42
C LYS A 724 -20.55 -60.85 11.40
N MET A 725 -19.23 -60.98 11.51
CA MET A 725 -18.39 -61.76 10.59
C MET A 725 -17.89 -63.08 11.18
N SER A 726 -18.39 -63.48 12.36
CA SER A 726 -17.96 -64.69 13.07
C SER A 726 -16.43 -64.79 13.26
N LYS A 727 -15.76 -63.67 13.54
CA LYS A 727 -14.30 -63.58 13.81
C LYS A 727 -13.97 -63.48 15.31
N LEU A 728 -14.97 -63.30 16.16
CA LEU A 728 -14.78 -63.35 17.60
C LEU A 728 -14.57 -64.81 18.05
N ARG A 729 -13.65 -65.05 19.00
CA ARG A 729 -13.33 -66.39 19.56
C ARG A 729 -13.39 -66.33 21.09
N SER A 730 -13.49 -67.48 21.74
CA SER A 730 -13.53 -67.57 23.21
C SER A 730 -12.32 -66.88 23.87
N GLU A 731 -11.13 -67.02 23.27
CA GLU A 731 -9.92 -66.35 23.76
C GLU A 731 -10.02 -64.80 23.76
N HIS A 732 -10.74 -64.22 22.79
CA HIS A 732 -10.91 -62.77 22.69
C HIS A 732 -11.81 -62.26 23.81
N VAL A 733 -12.89 -63.00 24.11
CA VAL A 733 -13.77 -62.71 25.25
C VAL A 733 -12.95 -62.69 26.54
N HIS A 734 -12.16 -63.73 26.79
CA HIS A 734 -11.35 -63.87 28.00
C HIS A 734 -10.23 -62.80 28.13
N LYS A 735 -9.75 -62.24 27.02
CA LYS A 735 -8.77 -61.13 27.03
C LYS A 735 -9.42 -59.77 27.26
N ILE A 736 -10.60 -59.52 26.66
CA ILE A 736 -11.25 -58.21 26.67
C ILE A 736 -11.97 -57.94 27.99
N TYR A 737 -12.84 -58.88 28.41
CA TYR A 737 -13.77 -58.59 29.51
C TYR A 737 -13.10 -58.23 30.84
N PRO A 738 -11.99 -58.86 31.28
CA PRO A 738 -11.42 -58.55 32.59
C PRO A 738 -10.88 -57.13 32.67
N VAL A 739 -10.35 -56.61 31.56
CA VAL A 739 -9.80 -55.24 31.49
C VAL A 739 -10.93 -54.22 31.48
N VAL A 740 -11.97 -54.46 30.66
CA VAL A 740 -13.14 -53.57 30.56
C VAL A 740 -13.94 -53.57 31.88
N MET A 741 -14.08 -54.72 32.54
CA MET A 741 -14.81 -54.84 33.80
C MET A 741 -14.22 -53.96 34.91
N LYS A 742 -12.89 -53.78 34.95
CA LYS A 742 -12.24 -52.85 35.90
C LYS A 742 -12.62 -51.38 35.67
N ARG A 743 -13.20 -51.02 34.51
CA ARG A 743 -13.66 -49.65 34.22
C ARG A 743 -15.05 -49.34 34.77
N LEU A 744 -15.74 -50.31 35.35
CA LEU A 744 -16.97 -50.03 36.08
C LEU A 744 -16.69 -49.23 37.37
N ASP A 745 -15.46 -49.33 37.89
CA ASP A 745 -14.90 -48.54 39.01
C ASP A 745 -14.19 -47.24 38.54
N ASP A 746 -14.34 -46.84 37.27
CA ASP A 746 -13.69 -45.61 36.79
C ASP A 746 -14.25 -44.36 37.50
N VAL A 747 -13.45 -43.30 37.59
CA VAL A 747 -13.88 -42.03 38.23
C VAL A 747 -14.91 -41.28 37.40
N ASP A 748 -15.07 -41.62 36.12
CA ASP A 748 -15.89 -40.89 35.17
C ASP A 748 -17.06 -41.73 34.63
N ASP A 749 -18.28 -41.24 34.83
CA ASP A 749 -19.51 -41.96 34.49
C ASP A 749 -19.67 -42.28 32.99
N ASP A 750 -19.11 -41.48 32.09
CA ASP A 750 -19.16 -41.77 30.64
C ASP A 750 -18.32 -43.02 30.32
N VAL A 751 -17.16 -43.14 30.95
CA VAL A 751 -16.27 -44.31 30.79
C VAL A 751 -16.93 -45.55 31.38
N ARG A 752 -17.52 -45.44 32.56
CA ARG A 752 -18.24 -46.54 33.24
C ARG A 752 -19.40 -47.04 32.40
N THR A 753 -20.24 -46.11 31.91
CA THR A 753 -21.40 -46.41 31.06
C THR A 753 -20.99 -47.08 29.76
N THR A 754 -19.93 -46.58 29.12
CA THR A 754 -19.43 -47.17 27.87
C THR A 754 -18.83 -48.55 28.10
N ALA A 755 -18.07 -48.75 29.19
CA ALA A 755 -17.51 -50.05 29.56
C ALA A 755 -18.62 -51.09 29.81
N LEU A 756 -19.69 -50.69 30.51
CA LEU A 756 -20.87 -51.54 30.72
C LEU A 756 -21.51 -51.94 29.38
N GLY A 757 -21.62 -51.00 28.43
CA GLY A 757 -22.09 -51.29 27.08
C GLY A 757 -21.19 -52.26 26.31
N VAL A 758 -19.87 -52.16 26.45
CA VAL A 758 -18.90 -53.11 25.87
C VAL A 758 -19.10 -54.52 26.45
N LEU A 759 -19.27 -54.64 27.77
CA LEU A 759 -19.52 -55.93 28.43
C LEU A 759 -20.85 -56.55 27.97
N LYS A 760 -21.92 -55.75 27.91
CA LYS A 760 -23.21 -56.16 27.37
C LYS A 760 -23.04 -56.75 25.96
N ASN A 761 -22.43 -55.99 25.05
CA ASN A 761 -22.26 -56.42 23.66
C ASN A 761 -21.41 -57.69 23.55
N LEU A 762 -20.37 -57.83 24.39
CA LEU A 762 -19.51 -59.01 24.38
C LEU A 762 -20.23 -60.28 24.83
N PHE A 763 -21.10 -60.20 25.84
CA PHE A 763 -21.74 -61.36 26.45
C PHE A 763 -23.16 -61.68 25.92
N ILE A 764 -23.84 -60.71 25.29
CA ILE A 764 -25.15 -60.96 24.68
C ILE A 764 -25.05 -61.83 23.42
N THR A 765 -23.91 -61.79 22.73
CA THR A 765 -23.64 -62.59 21.52
C THR A 765 -22.24 -63.19 21.61
N LEU A 766 -22.15 -64.32 22.30
CA LEU A 766 -20.92 -65.09 22.47
C LEU A 766 -20.56 -65.83 21.17
N PRO A 767 -19.27 -66.08 20.91
CA PRO A 767 -18.85 -66.84 19.74
C PRO A 767 -19.19 -68.32 19.88
N ASP A 768 -19.32 -69.03 18.74
CA ASP A 768 -19.78 -70.43 18.69
C ASP A 768 -18.86 -71.40 19.48
N ASP A 769 -17.58 -71.04 19.62
CA ASP A 769 -16.59 -71.80 20.37
C ASP A 769 -16.62 -71.53 21.90
N TYR A 770 -17.49 -70.64 22.38
CA TYR A 770 -17.57 -70.29 23.79
C TYR A 770 -18.41 -71.30 24.58
N ASN A 771 -17.74 -72.09 25.42
CA ASN A 771 -18.40 -73.06 26.29
C ASN A 771 -18.73 -72.44 27.66
N ILE A 772 -20.02 -72.24 27.95
CA ILE A 772 -20.53 -71.64 29.21
C ILE A 772 -20.09 -72.43 30.44
N GLU A 773 -20.10 -73.77 30.39
CA GLU A 773 -19.73 -74.63 31.52
C GLU A 773 -18.22 -74.54 31.82
N CYS A 774 -17.39 -74.58 30.77
CA CYS A 774 -15.93 -74.47 30.92
C CYS A 774 -15.50 -73.06 31.36
N SER A 775 -16.23 -72.02 30.92
CA SER A 775 -15.97 -70.62 31.27
C SER A 775 -16.84 -70.11 32.43
N SER A 776 -17.42 -71.02 33.22
CA SER A 776 -18.33 -70.71 34.32
C SER A 776 -17.79 -69.65 35.27
N ALA A 777 -16.52 -69.77 35.69
CA ALA A 777 -15.88 -68.84 36.60
C ALA A 777 -15.84 -67.39 36.05
N HIS A 778 -15.74 -67.21 34.74
CA HIS A 778 -15.72 -65.88 34.11
C HIS A 778 -17.11 -65.21 34.18
N ILE A 779 -18.18 -65.96 33.95
CA ILE A 779 -19.57 -65.47 34.03
C ILE A 779 -19.94 -65.16 35.49
N GLU A 780 -19.54 -66.03 36.41
CA GLU A 780 -19.75 -65.84 37.85
C GLU A 780 -19.05 -64.59 38.39
N ALA A 781 -17.83 -64.33 37.92
CA ALA A 781 -17.10 -63.11 38.23
C ALA A 781 -17.82 -61.87 37.67
N LEU A 782 -18.25 -61.91 36.41
CA LEU A 782 -19.01 -60.83 35.78
C LEU A 782 -20.28 -60.48 36.56
N TYR A 783 -21.12 -61.49 36.86
CA TYR A 783 -22.33 -61.28 37.64
C TYR A 783 -22.05 -60.76 39.04
N SER A 784 -21.04 -61.30 39.72
CA SER A 784 -20.66 -60.81 41.04
C SER A 784 -20.28 -59.33 41.01
N THR A 785 -19.50 -58.89 40.02
CA THR A 785 -19.12 -57.48 39.87
C THR A 785 -20.31 -56.60 39.46
N LEU A 786 -21.14 -57.02 38.50
CA LEU A 786 -22.31 -56.25 38.09
C LEU A 786 -23.34 -56.11 39.22
N LEU A 787 -23.52 -57.14 40.05
CA LEU A 787 -24.40 -57.04 41.22
C LEU A 787 -23.88 -56.01 42.24
N VAL A 788 -22.57 -55.82 42.39
CA VAL A 788 -22.03 -54.73 43.21
C VAL A 788 -22.43 -53.37 42.63
N HIS A 789 -22.31 -53.19 41.31
CA HIS A 789 -22.70 -51.95 40.63
C HIS A 789 -24.21 -51.78 40.42
N LEU A 790 -25.02 -52.81 40.67
CA LEU A 790 -26.48 -52.66 40.72
C LEU A 790 -26.88 -51.78 41.92
N ASP A 791 -26.07 -51.79 42.99
CA ASP A 791 -26.24 -50.95 44.19
C ASP A 791 -25.46 -49.62 44.12
N ASP A 792 -25.16 -49.14 42.91
CA ASP A 792 -24.38 -47.92 42.72
C ASP A 792 -25.05 -46.68 43.33
N PRO A 793 -24.29 -45.72 43.89
CA PRO A 793 -24.84 -44.44 44.33
C PRO A 793 -25.52 -43.65 43.19
N SER A 794 -25.07 -43.82 41.94
CA SER A 794 -25.73 -43.21 40.78
C SER A 794 -26.94 -44.04 40.37
N VAL A 795 -28.14 -43.50 40.62
CA VAL A 795 -29.41 -44.14 40.23
C VAL A 795 -29.46 -44.44 38.73
N GLN A 796 -28.93 -43.53 37.90
CA GLN A 796 -28.89 -43.69 36.46
C GLN A 796 -27.96 -44.85 36.04
N PHE A 797 -26.77 -44.94 36.63
CA PHE A 797 -25.83 -46.02 36.32
C PHE A 797 -26.35 -47.37 36.82
N GLY A 798 -26.88 -47.44 38.04
CA GLY A 798 -27.49 -48.65 38.59
C GLY A 798 -28.67 -49.16 37.75
N ALA A 799 -29.48 -48.26 37.19
CA ALA A 799 -30.54 -48.63 36.24
C ALA A 799 -29.99 -49.22 34.93
N LEU A 800 -28.88 -48.69 34.39
CA LEU A 800 -28.22 -49.30 33.22
C LEU A 800 -27.66 -50.69 33.54
N VAL A 801 -27.08 -50.87 34.72
CA VAL A 801 -26.56 -52.17 35.17
C VAL A 801 -27.69 -53.19 35.30
N LEU A 802 -28.84 -52.78 35.83
CA LEU A 802 -30.04 -53.61 35.90
C LEU A 802 -30.46 -54.13 34.53
N GLU A 803 -30.56 -53.23 33.54
CA GLU A 803 -30.91 -53.62 32.16
C GLU A 803 -29.90 -54.57 31.55
N VAL A 804 -28.59 -54.34 31.74
CA VAL A 804 -27.56 -55.27 31.27
C VAL A 804 -27.71 -56.63 31.94
N LEU A 805 -27.86 -56.69 33.27
CA LEU A 805 -28.04 -57.93 34.01
C LEU A 805 -29.26 -58.73 33.53
N LYS A 806 -30.37 -58.07 33.20
CA LYS A 806 -31.54 -58.71 32.57
C LYS A 806 -31.15 -59.34 31.23
N GLU A 807 -30.51 -58.57 30.35
CA GLU A 807 -30.15 -59.02 29.00
C GLU A 807 -29.15 -60.18 28.97
N ILE A 808 -28.20 -60.23 29.92
CA ILE A 808 -27.22 -61.34 30.00
C ILE A 808 -27.60 -62.43 31.00
N SER A 809 -28.77 -62.34 31.66
CA SER A 809 -29.22 -63.31 32.69
C SER A 809 -29.34 -64.73 32.18
N PHE A 810 -29.57 -64.90 30.87
CA PHE A 810 -29.76 -66.21 30.24
C PHE A 810 -28.52 -67.11 30.27
N LEU A 811 -27.33 -66.54 30.53
CA LEU A 811 -26.06 -67.29 30.51
C LEU A 811 -25.98 -68.29 31.67
N LYS A 812 -26.27 -67.84 32.91
CA LYS A 812 -26.36 -68.71 34.10
C LYS A 812 -27.46 -68.21 35.06
N PRO A 813 -28.74 -68.38 34.71
CA PRO A 813 -29.85 -67.77 35.42
C PRO A 813 -30.03 -68.28 36.85
N ILE A 814 -29.79 -69.58 37.10
CA ILE A 814 -29.83 -70.19 38.45
C ILE A 814 -28.77 -69.55 39.35
N TYR A 815 -27.53 -69.47 38.88
CA TYR A 815 -26.45 -68.86 39.65
C TYR A 815 -26.73 -67.38 39.96
N LEU A 816 -27.21 -66.62 38.97
CA LEU A 816 -27.55 -65.20 39.16
C LEU A 816 -28.66 -65.05 40.22
N SER A 817 -29.69 -65.90 40.18
CA SER A 817 -30.77 -65.92 41.17
C SER A 817 -30.24 -66.25 42.58
N ASP A 818 -29.43 -67.31 42.72
CA ASP A 818 -28.84 -67.71 44.00
C ASP A 818 -27.96 -66.60 44.59
N LYS A 819 -27.15 -65.96 43.74
CA LYS A 819 -26.26 -64.86 44.14
C LYS A 819 -27.05 -63.62 44.55
N LEU A 820 -28.09 -63.27 43.80
CA LEU A 820 -28.99 -62.16 44.10
C LEU A 820 -29.72 -62.39 45.43
N ASN A 821 -30.23 -63.60 45.68
CA ASN A 821 -30.89 -63.96 46.94
C ASN A 821 -29.94 -63.89 48.14
N THR A 822 -28.70 -64.32 47.97
CA THR A 822 -27.67 -64.24 49.02
C THR A 822 -27.31 -62.80 49.36
N ALA A 823 -27.25 -61.92 48.37
CA ALA A 823 -26.86 -60.53 48.56
C ALA A 823 -28.04 -59.59 48.91
N LYS A 824 -29.30 -60.02 48.70
CA LYS A 824 -30.54 -59.23 48.86
C LYS A 824 -30.64 -58.47 50.19
N SER A 825 -30.22 -59.07 51.30
CA SER A 825 -30.28 -58.44 52.63
C SER A 825 -29.29 -57.28 52.80
N SER A 826 -28.27 -57.17 51.94
CA SER A 826 -27.23 -56.14 51.99
C SER A 826 -27.38 -55.01 50.96
N PHE A 827 -28.31 -55.12 50.01
CA PHE A 827 -28.55 -54.09 48.99
C PHE A 827 -29.30 -52.87 49.55
N ARG A 828 -28.87 -51.66 49.16
CA ARG A 828 -29.60 -50.42 49.40
C ARG A 828 -30.80 -50.29 48.44
N ASN A 829 -30.61 -50.62 47.16
CA ASN A 829 -31.63 -50.54 46.12
C ASN A 829 -32.48 -51.84 46.06
N GLN A 830 -33.36 -51.99 47.04
CA GLN A 830 -34.28 -53.14 47.14
C GLN A 830 -35.23 -53.26 45.93
N THR A 831 -35.59 -52.13 45.31
CA THR A 831 -36.48 -52.09 44.14
C THR A 831 -35.82 -52.74 42.92
N ALA A 832 -34.57 -52.38 42.61
CA ALA A 832 -33.83 -52.98 41.49
C ALA A 832 -33.60 -54.49 41.68
N CYS A 833 -33.37 -54.94 42.92
CA CYS A 833 -33.24 -56.37 43.24
C CYS A 833 -34.55 -57.15 43.01
N GLN A 834 -35.68 -56.59 43.43
CA GLN A 834 -37.01 -57.19 43.21
C GLN A 834 -37.33 -57.27 41.72
N GLU A 835 -37.00 -56.22 40.98
CA GLU A 835 -37.20 -56.16 39.53
C GLU A 835 -36.36 -57.18 38.78
N LEU A 836 -35.07 -57.32 39.12
CA LEU A 836 -34.19 -58.34 38.52
C LEU A 836 -34.66 -59.76 38.88
N SER A 837 -35.05 -60.01 40.13
CA SER A 837 -35.57 -61.32 40.57
C SER A 837 -36.83 -61.70 39.79
N SER A 838 -37.79 -60.77 39.68
CA SER A 838 -39.04 -60.96 38.92
C SER A 838 -38.76 -61.24 37.43
N TYR A 839 -37.78 -60.54 36.86
CA TYR A 839 -37.35 -60.78 35.48
C TYR A 839 -36.74 -62.18 35.29
N ILE A 840 -35.82 -62.59 36.17
CA ILE A 840 -35.18 -63.91 36.10
C ILE A 840 -36.23 -65.01 36.24
N ASP A 841 -37.15 -64.89 37.20
CA ASP A 841 -38.21 -65.88 37.46
C ASP A 841 -39.17 -65.99 36.27
N SER A 842 -39.57 -64.86 35.67
CA SER A 842 -40.45 -64.85 34.48
C SER A 842 -39.75 -65.36 33.21
N ALA A 843 -38.46 -65.03 33.00
CA ALA A 843 -37.67 -65.52 31.88
C ALA A 843 -37.32 -67.02 32.00
N HIS A 844 -37.12 -67.53 33.22
CA HIS A 844 -36.91 -68.96 33.48
C HIS A 844 -38.15 -69.80 33.14
N VAL A 845 -39.35 -69.27 33.42
CA VAL A 845 -40.64 -69.94 33.12
C VAL A 845 -40.90 -70.03 31.61
N LEU A 846 -40.38 -69.09 30.81
CA LEU A 846 -40.54 -69.07 29.34
C LEU A 846 -39.59 -70.01 28.58
N LYS A 847 -38.52 -70.53 29.20
CA LYS A 847 -37.56 -71.47 28.57
C LYS A 847 -37.74 -72.94 28.97
N MET A 848 -38.62 -73.23 29.93
CA MET A 848 -39.01 -74.60 30.31
C MET A 848 -40.26 -75.10 29.57
N ASN A 849 -40.90 -74.24 28.78
CA ASN A 849 -41.85 -74.59 27.72
C ASN A 849 -41.17 -74.44 26.36
#